data_AF-A0A973R2L2-F1
#
_entry.id   AF-A0A973R2L2-F1
#
_cell.length_a   1.000
_cell.length_b   1.000
_cell.length_c   1.000
_cell.angle_alpha   90.00
_cell.angle_beta   90.00
_cell.angle_gamma   90.00
#
_symmetry.space_group_name_H-M   'P 1'
#
loop_
_entity.id
_entity.type
_entity.pdbx_description
1 polymer ?
#
loop_
_entity_poly.entity_id
_entity_poly.type
_entity_poly.pdbx_seq_one_letter_code
_entity_poly.pdbx_strand_id
1 'polypeptide(L)'
;MPGRLAGPRLRDPDEKSDPVELLLDITFVSLLNQASGLLLHGGAVVGTVHAVTLLLVTVLFWQMAAGATGIVPLDGVMRALYLANTGAFLLMAGSVHEAFTPVRGVLHGPVLFACATTVAGFCALGMWIHMGRADRRWRGNAALVVALMLTMTGFTWVAALHVGRGEAGWLLVGYAVSMALCSNTAIPYPRRLGIGSRVEHWAIHGARAYRERYTTAYIVGCCLCLELLELAAQHGVGGASLPASMVLLFAAFAMSCLLYWLYEPLVEPARHAVDPRNATLSQVRKMAHSLGDVYGHMLMFCGLVLAAGALRTAFMETAGLEGEHGGGGAPGAAKAAGAHYVMDGLWGPAVGDMALACLAGGLAMCLVGQALFSALTVWRPDMLRIVGAGCAAAMFPLLRGRPVGVAVGVLLVLVACVYGLDRWRRACATSRGGVSHPDGGSEHSVCGFELFFDFMTAFTFAQVGSLFLRHPGAIGALRALVVLAAVYCCWTAFCAAANAGRADRGPLRRLHVAALFGVVLLGLATPGAFTGSHSGVLLAVFLGAYLVVRLGSAATLYHLDGRAATRRALLSAACAVGAAEYVAAAVLLGGLGALPLWIAAAGFEAVAVGAAAVGRRRRTAAAGHLSERFAFLVILGLDISLNGVGTRFSDTPIGPVLIAVTGIALAICVLMWWLYFDTLTHYAEHRLHLLHQLHQHRGELGAQNRFRHWHYDGLHLAVVAGIVAFGVGLRSIAENVARDAEPPWGPRLSGVEAAAVALGLAVYLAAACVMWMGLSRRAVTPWFSVVGAVGVLPVVVGLPAVPALAVLAGAGAVPAVVHAVTPAARAQRRAVHEEVRGVRGAGVRG
;
A
#
# COMPACT_ATOMS: atom_id res chain seq x y z
N MET A 1 -30.73 28.99 -20.20
CA MET A 1 -31.05 28.00 -19.14
C MET A 1 -29.76 27.67 -18.39
N PRO A 2 -29.71 27.77 -17.05
CA PRO A 2 -28.59 27.25 -16.28
C PRO A 2 -28.49 25.75 -16.55
N GLY A 3 -27.31 25.29 -16.98
CA GLY A 3 -27.09 23.89 -17.36
C GLY A 3 -27.51 22.96 -16.23
N ARG A 4 -28.44 22.05 -16.51
CA ARG A 4 -28.66 20.89 -15.65
C ARG A 4 -27.29 20.27 -15.40
N LEU A 5 -26.83 20.27 -14.15
CA LEU A 5 -25.68 19.46 -13.74
C LEU A 5 -25.95 18.06 -14.29
N ALA A 6 -25.13 17.63 -15.26
CA ALA A 6 -25.24 16.30 -15.81
C ALA A 6 -25.20 15.32 -14.63
N GLY A 7 -26.14 14.39 -14.58
CA GLY A 7 -26.16 13.35 -13.55
C GLY A 7 -24.83 12.59 -13.51
N PRO A 8 -24.50 11.94 -12.39
CA PRO A 8 -23.26 11.18 -12.28
C PRO A 8 -23.15 10.16 -13.42
N ARG A 9 -21.97 10.04 -14.03
CA ARG A 9 -21.71 9.08 -15.11
C ARG A 9 -21.48 7.70 -14.52
N LEU A 10 -22.03 6.66 -15.15
CA LEU A 10 -21.67 5.27 -14.84
C LEU A 10 -20.36 4.88 -15.52
N ARG A 11 -19.53 4.09 -14.85
CA ARG A 11 -18.31 3.51 -15.39
C ARG A 11 -18.64 2.51 -16.50
N ASP A 12 -17.77 2.44 -17.50
CA ASP A 12 -17.77 1.27 -18.38
C ASP A 12 -17.26 0.05 -17.59
N PRO A 13 -17.87 -1.15 -17.70
CA PRO A 13 -17.36 -2.38 -17.08
C PRO A 13 -15.86 -2.65 -17.29
N ASP A 14 -15.29 -2.21 -18.41
CA ASP A 14 -13.88 -2.43 -18.77
C ASP A 14 -12.95 -1.28 -18.34
N GLU A 15 -13.51 -0.21 -17.77
CA GLU A 15 -12.77 0.95 -17.27
C GLU A 15 -11.99 0.58 -15.99
N LYS A 16 -10.70 0.92 -15.98
CA LYS A 16 -9.80 0.70 -14.84
C LYS A 16 -10.19 1.54 -13.62
N SER A 17 -9.81 1.07 -12.43
CA SER A 17 -9.77 1.93 -11.24
C SER A 17 -8.75 3.05 -11.45
N ASP A 18 -9.10 4.26 -11.04
CA ASP A 18 -8.12 5.35 -10.96
C ASP A 18 -7.18 5.06 -9.79
N PRO A 19 -5.84 5.23 -9.90
CA PRO A 19 -4.93 5.07 -8.76
C PRO A 19 -5.43 5.75 -7.48
N VAL A 20 -6.09 6.90 -7.60
CA VAL A 20 -6.75 7.62 -6.50
C VAL A 20 -7.66 6.75 -5.63
N GLU A 21 -8.40 5.84 -6.26
CA GLU A 21 -9.37 4.95 -5.62
C GLU A 21 -8.71 3.86 -4.77
N LEU A 22 -7.37 3.84 -4.72
CA LEU A 22 -6.59 2.90 -3.93
C LEU A 22 -6.20 3.43 -2.55
N LEU A 23 -6.30 4.75 -2.32
CA LEU A 23 -5.94 5.33 -1.02
C LEU A 23 -6.71 4.67 0.14
N LEU A 24 -8.03 4.51 -0.02
CA LEU A 24 -8.88 3.81 0.95
C LEU A 24 -8.51 2.33 1.08
N ASP A 25 -8.13 1.68 -0.02
CA ASP A 25 -7.78 0.26 -0.03
C ASP A 25 -6.48 0.03 0.75
N ILE A 26 -5.50 0.92 0.59
CA ILE A 26 -4.25 0.87 1.36
C ILE A 26 -4.51 1.19 2.84
N THR A 27 -5.30 2.24 3.13
CA THR A 27 -5.69 2.58 4.51
C THR A 27 -6.46 1.42 5.19
N PHE A 28 -7.31 0.71 4.45
CA PHE A 28 -7.97 -0.50 4.94
C PHE A 28 -6.96 -1.58 5.32
N VAL A 29 -5.93 -1.82 4.50
CA VAL A 29 -4.88 -2.79 4.87
C VAL A 29 -4.05 -2.31 6.05
N SER A 30 -3.77 -1.01 6.17
CA SER A 30 -3.13 -0.45 7.38
C SER A 30 -3.97 -0.69 8.64
N LEU A 31 -5.30 -0.63 8.54
CA LEU A 31 -6.19 -1.07 9.63
C LEU A 31 -6.03 -2.56 9.94
N LEU A 32 -5.98 -3.42 8.91
CA LEU A 32 -5.76 -4.86 9.10
C LEU A 32 -4.42 -5.15 9.78
N ASN A 33 -3.41 -4.35 9.49
CA ASN A 33 -2.13 -4.43 10.17
C ASN A 33 -2.28 -4.17 11.67
N GLN A 34 -2.95 -3.06 12.04
CA GLN A 34 -3.25 -2.74 13.43
C GLN A 34 -4.09 -3.85 14.09
N ALA A 35 -5.03 -4.47 13.37
CA ALA A 35 -5.82 -5.59 13.90
C ALA A 35 -4.95 -6.82 14.18
N SER A 36 -3.98 -7.12 13.30
CA SER A 36 -2.99 -8.17 13.57
C SER A 36 -2.22 -7.88 14.86
N GLY A 37 -1.98 -6.58 15.17
CA GLY A 37 -1.56 -5.98 16.46
C GLY A 37 -2.04 -6.72 17.69
N LEU A 38 -3.33 -7.03 17.73
CA LEU A 38 -4.01 -7.57 18.90
C LEU A 38 -3.53 -8.97 19.30
N LEU A 39 -2.92 -9.74 18.39
CA LEU A 39 -2.35 -11.06 18.70
C LEU A 39 -1.11 -10.98 19.60
N LEU A 40 -0.43 -9.82 19.68
CA LEU A 40 0.73 -9.63 20.56
C LEU A 40 0.33 -9.32 22.02
N HIS A 41 -0.77 -8.60 22.23
CA HIS A 41 -1.07 -7.98 23.53
C HIS A 41 -2.25 -8.61 24.28
N GLY A 42 -3.20 -9.23 23.58
CA GLY A 42 -4.29 -9.97 24.21
C GLY A 42 -3.87 -11.40 24.50
N GLY A 43 -4.30 -11.98 25.63
CA GLY A 43 -4.19 -13.42 25.85
C GLY A 43 -4.61 -14.15 24.56
N ALA A 44 -3.80 -15.10 24.11
CA ALA A 44 -3.65 -15.38 22.68
C ALA A 44 -4.97 -15.78 21.95
N VAL A 45 -5.95 -16.33 22.66
CA VAL A 45 -7.31 -16.58 22.17
C VAL A 45 -8.11 -15.29 21.98
N VAL A 46 -8.13 -14.42 23.00
CA VAL A 46 -8.92 -13.18 23.03
C VAL A 46 -8.42 -12.21 21.95
N GLY A 47 -7.09 -12.04 21.84
CA GLY A 47 -6.48 -11.22 20.79
C GLY A 47 -6.87 -11.68 19.38
N THR A 48 -6.89 -13.00 19.16
CA THR A 48 -7.33 -13.61 17.90
C THR A 48 -8.80 -13.32 17.60
N VAL A 49 -9.69 -13.52 18.58
CA VAL A 49 -11.14 -13.25 18.41
C VAL A 49 -11.36 -11.77 18.11
N HIS A 50 -10.68 -10.87 18.83
CA HIS A 50 -10.78 -9.43 18.61
C HIS A 50 -10.30 -9.02 17.22
N ALA A 51 -9.14 -9.51 16.77
CA ALA A 51 -8.58 -9.22 15.45
C ALA A 51 -9.53 -9.66 14.32
N VAL A 52 -10.03 -10.90 14.38
CA VAL A 52 -10.97 -11.43 13.37
C VAL A 52 -12.27 -10.62 13.39
N THR A 53 -12.81 -10.32 14.58
CA THR A 53 -14.06 -9.57 14.69
C THR A 53 -13.95 -8.16 14.10
N LEU A 54 -12.87 -7.43 14.38
CA LEU A 54 -12.64 -6.10 13.80
C LEU A 54 -12.48 -6.16 12.28
N LEU A 55 -11.76 -7.16 11.76
CA LEU A 55 -11.66 -7.39 10.32
C LEU A 55 -13.05 -7.59 9.69
N LEU A 56 -13.88 -8.44 10.29
CA LEU A 56 -15.24 -8.71 9.78
C LEU A 56 -16.11 -7.45 9.77
N VAL A 57 -16.00 -6.60 10.79
CA VAL A 57 -16.71 -5.31 10.85
C VAL A 57 -16.23 -4.37 9.75
N THR A 58 -14.92 -4.19 9.64
CA THR A 58 -14.31 -3.14 8.82
C THR A 58 -14.31 -3.49 7.33
N VAL A 59 -14.17 -4.78 6.98
CA VAL A 59 -14.28 -5.24 5.60
C VAL A 59 -15.65 -4.89 5.03
N LEU A 60 -16.73 -4.96 5.83
CA LEU A 60 -18.08 -4.60 5.36
C LEU A 60 -18.15 -3.15 4.90
N PHE A 61 -17.66 -2.20 5.71
CA PHE A 61 -17.66 -0.78 5.37
C PHE A 61 -16.77 -0.49 4.15
N TRP A 62 -15.61 -1.16 4.08
CA TRP A 62 -14.69 -1.03 2.96
C TRP A 62 -15.33 -1.52 1.66
N GLN A 63 -15.97 -2.70 1.70
CA GLN A 63 -16.67 -3.30 0.55
C GLN A 63 -17.77 -2.39 0.00
N MET A 64 -18.53 -1.71 0.86
CA MET A 64 -19.61 -0.82 0.44
C MET A 64 -19.10 0.44 -0.27
N ALA A 65 -18.05 1.06 0.27
CA ALA A 65 -17.37 2.16 -0.41
C ALA A 65 -16.70 1.67 -1.71
N ALA A 66 -16.12 0.47 -1.68
CA ALA A 66 -15.43 -0.10 -2.81
C ALA A 66 -16.36 -0.43 -3.99
N GLY A 67 -17.52 -1.00 -3.67
CA GLY A 67 -18.59 -1.26 -4.63
C GLY A 67 -19.12 0.00 -5.28
N ALA A 68 -19.38 1.05 -4.49
CA ALA A 68 -19.92 2.30 -5.02
C ALA A 68 -18.97 2.96 -6.04
N THR A 69 -17.68 3.07 -5.70
CA THR A 69 -16.72 3.73 -6.61
C THR A 69 -16.24 2.80 -7.74
N GLY A 70 -16.46 1.49 -7.63
CA GLY A 70 -16.31 0.56 -8.76
C GLY A 70 -17.30 0.83 -9.90
N ILE A 71 -18.46 1.45 -9.61
CA ILE A 71 -19.55 1.69 -10.58
C ILE A 71 -19.63 3.16 -10.99
N VAL A 72 -19.38 4.07 -10.06
CA VAL A 72 -19.41 5.51 -10.31
C VAL A 72 -18.00 6.06 -10.07
N PRO A 73 -17.34 6.62 -11.10
CA PRO A 73 -16.03 7.22 -10.92
C PRO A 73 -16.11 8.40 -9.95
N LEU A 74 -14.97 8.75 -9.36
CA LEU A 74 -14.85 9.81 -8.38
C LEU A 74 -15.12 11.21 -8.97
N ASP A 75 -16.38 11.61 -9.03
CA ASP A 75 -16.81 13.00 -9.23
C ASP A 75 -16.67 13.84 -7.94
N GLY A 76 -17.00 15.14 -7.98
CA GLY A 76 -16.77 16.03 -6.83
C GLY A 76 -17.44 15.58 -5.53
N VAL A 77 -18.65 15.03 -5.60
CA VAL A 77 -19.38 14.54 -4.41
C VAL A 77 -18.79 13.20 -3.96
N MET A 78 -18.54 12.28 -4.89
CA MET A 78 -17.91 11.00 -4.59
C MET A 78 -16.54 11.17 -3.94
N ARG A 79 -15.70 12.07 -4.47
CA ARG A 79 -14.38 12.37 -3.89
C ARG A 79 -14.50 12.81 -2.45
N ALA A 80 -15.38 13.76 -2.14
CA ALA A 80 -15.55 14.27 -0.79
C ALA A 80 -15.96 13.15 0.19
N LEU A 81 -16.95 12.34 -0.19
CA LEU A 81 -17.40 11.21 0.61
C LEU A 81 -16.32 10.14 0.77
N TYR A 82 -15.54 9.88 -0.29
CA TYR A 82 -14.48 8.88 -0.30
C TYR A 82 -13.30 9.28 0.58
N LEU A 83 -12.91 10.54 0.56
CA LEU A 83 -11.86 11.09 1.41
C LEU A 83 -12.30 11.14 2.88
N ALA A 84 -13.56 11.53 3.14
CA ALA A 84 -14.13 11.45 4.49
C ALA A 84 -14.17 10.00 5.02
N ASN A 85 -14.54 9.04 4.16
CA ASN A 85 -14.49 7.62 4.49
C ASN A 85 -13.06 7.16 4.79
N THR A 86 -12.07 7.59 4.02
CA THR A 86 -10.64 7.29 4.27
C THR A 86 -10.21 7.80 5.65
N GLY A 87 -10.62 9.02 6.04
CA GLY A 87 -10.37 9.54 7.38
C GLY A 87 -11.03 8.74 8.49
N ALA A 88 -12.24 8.25 8.27
CA ALA A 88 -12.89 7.34 9.20
C ALA A 88 -12.11 6.03 9.38
N PHE A 89 -11.58 5.45 8.29
CA PHE A 89 -10.74 4.26 8.36
C PHE A 89 -9.41 4.49 9.09
N LEU A 90 -8.79 5.67 8.94
CA LEU A 90 -7.60 6.04 9.73
C LEU A 90 -7.91 6.11 11.24
N LEU A 91 -9.05 6.71 11.60
CA LEU A 91 -9.49 6.76 13.01
C LEU A 91 -9.82 5.37 13.55
N MET A 92 -10.43 4.50 12.74
CA MET A 92 -10.63 3.10 13.12
C MET A 92 -9.29 2.40 13.33
N ALA A 93 -8.34 2.54 12.40
CA ALA A 93 -7.00 1.95 12.50
C ALA A 93 -6.29 2.37 13.78
N GLY A 94 -6.35 3.67 14.11
CA GLY A 94 -5.78 4.17 15.36
C GLY A 94 -6.48 3.61 16.61
N SER A 95 -7.81 3.49 16.60
CA SER A 95 -8.56 3.00 17.76
C SER A 95 -8.59 1.48 17.94
N VAL A 96 -7.97 0.69 17.06
CA VAL A 96 -8.00 -0.79 17.09
C VAL A 96 -7.55 -1.36 18.44
N HIS A 97 -6.42 -0.89 18.96
CA HIS A 97 -5.84 -1.42 20.21
C HIS A 97 -6.68 -1.10 21.45
N GLU A 98 -7.45 -0.01 21.40
CA GLU A 98 -8.32 0.41 22.49
C GLU A 98 -9.79 0.01 22.30
N ALA A 99 -10.16 -0.52 21.14
CA ALA A 99 -11.55 -0.82 20.77
C ALA A 99 -12.27 -1.77 21.75
N PHE A 100 -11.51 -2.56 22.50
CA PHE A 100 -11.99 -3.52 23.49
C PHE A 100 -11.51 -3.22 24.91
N THR A 101 -10.93 -2.04 25.15
CA THR A 101 -10.44 -1.66 26.49
C THR A 101 -11.34 -0.59 27.10
N PRO A 102 -11.83 -0.77 28.34
CA PRO A 102 -12.82 0.14 28.90
C PRO A 102 -12.24 1.51 29.31
N VAL A 103 -10.93 1.62 29.60
CA VAL A 103 -10.34 2.87 30.12
C VAL A 103 -8.85 3.02 29.78
N ARG A 104 -8.54 3.87 28.80
CA ARG A 104 -7.35 4.75 28.78
C ARG A 104 -7.73 6.03 28.01
N GLY A 105 -7.54 7.20 28.60
CA GLY A 105 -7.72 8.50 27.93
C GLY A 105 -9.02 9.25 28.20
N VAL A 106 -9.12 10.47 27.66
CA VAL A 106 -10.28 11.39 27.80
C VAL A 106 -11.43 10.99 26.86
N LEU A 107 -11.12 10.29 25.77
CA LEU A 107 -12.08 9.71 24.82
C LEU A 107 -12.00 8.19 24.91
N HIS A 108 -13.12 7.53 25.18
CA HIS A 108 -13.18 6.06 25.25
C HIS A 108 -12.90 5.45 23.86
N GLY A 109 -11.80 4.70 23.71
CA GLY A 109 -11.43 3.99 22.48
C GLY A 109 -12.57 3.23 21.78
N PRO A 110 -13.40 2.44 22.51
CA PRO A 110 -14.56 1.76 21.93
C PRO A 110 -15.59 2.72 21.33
N VAL A 111 -15.81 3.87 21.98
CA VAL A 111 -16.72 4.93 21.49
C VAL A 111 -16.12 5.60 20.26
N LEU A 112 -14.80 5.86 20.25
CA LEU A 112 -14.14 6.41 19.08
C LEU A 112 -14.23 5.48 17.87
N PHE A 113 -14.04 4.17 18.07
CA PHE A 113 -14.22 3.16 17.03
C PHE A 113 -15.68 3.12 16.52
N ALA A 114 -16.66 3.19 17.42
CA ALA A 114 -18.08 3.28 17.07
C ALA A 114 -18.42 4.57 16.29
N CYS A 115 -17.86 5.72 16.69
CA CYS A 115 -17.99 6.97 15.96
C CYS A 115 -17.37 6.88 14.56
N ALA A 116 -16.16 6.31 14.44
CA ALA A 116 -15.49 6.16 13.15
C ALA A 116 -16.27 5.24 12.21
N THR A 117 -16.76 4.09 12.68
CA THR A 117 -17.64 3.18 11.89
C THR A 117 -18.94 3.86 11.49
N THR A 118 -19.52 4.69 12.37
CA THR A 118 -20.71 5.50 12.05
C THR A 118 -20.43 6.47 10.88
N VAL A 119 -19.31 7.21 10.93
CA VAL A 119 -18.91 8.13 9.85
C VAL A 119 -18.69 7.38 8.54
N ALA A 120 -18.00 6.23 8.59
CA ALA A 120 -17.78 5.40 7.40
C ALA A 120 -19.10 4.89 6.80
N GLY A 121 -20.04 4.46 7.65
CA GLY A 121 -21.38 4.04 7.25
C GLY A 121 -22.17 5.17 6.57
N PHE A 122 -22.14 6.39 7.13
CA PHE A 122 -22.78 7.55 6.51
C PHE A 122 -22.12 7.96 5.19
N CYS A 123 -20.78 7.89 5.09
CA CYS A 123 -20.08 8.19 3.85
C CYS A 123 -20.44 7.18 2.75
N ALA A 124 -20.38 5.88 3.07
CA ALA A 124 -20.81 4.82 2.17
C ALA A 124 -22.27 5.03 1.73
N LEU A 125 -23.19 5.28 2.67
CA LEU A 125 -24.58 5.59 2.35
C LEU A 125 -24.72 6.79 1.39
N GLY A 126 -24.00 7.87 1.64
CA GLY A 126 -23.96 9.03 0.76
C GLY A 126 -23.53 8.67 -0.67
N MET A 127 -22.56 7.77 -0.81
CA MET A 127 -22.10 7.28 -2.12
C MET A 127 -23.23 6.51 -2.82
N TRP A 128 -23.87 5.57 -2.12
CA TRP A 128 -24.98 4.79 -2.69
C TRP A 128 -26.19 5.65 -3.07
N ILE A 129 -26.51 6.69 -2.29
CA ILE A 129 -27.57 7.67 -2.62
C ILE A 129 -27.20 8.45 -3.89
N HIS A 130 -25.95 8.92 -3.99
CA HIS A 130 -25.48 9.65 -5.16
C HIS A 130 -25.45 8.77 -6.41
N MET A 131 -25.07 7.50 -6.30
CA MET A 131 -25.22 6.51 -7.37
C MET A 131 -26.69 6.33 -7.79
N GLY A 132 -27.63 6.31 -6.83
CA GLY A 132 -29.07 6.29 -7.12
C GLY A 132 -29.60 7.55 -7.83
N ARG A 133 -28.83 8.65 -7.86
CA ARG A 133 -29.09 9.83 -8.71
C ARG A 133 -28.53 9.65 -10.12
N ALA A 134 -27.42 8.92 -10.28
CA ALA A 134 -26.85 8.54 -11.58
C ALA A 134 -27.83 7.70 -12.39
N ASP A 135 -28.37 6.66 -11.76
CA ASP A 135 -29.38 5.80 -12.35
C ASP A 135 -30.38 5.34 -11.27
N ARG A 136 -31.67 5.61 -11.54
CA ARG A 136 -32.80 5.28 -10.66
C ARG A 136 -32.88 3.78 -10.36
N ARG A 137 -32.31 2.93 -11.21
CA ARG A 137 -32.27 1.47 -11.03
C ARG A 137 -31.54 1.05 -9.73
N TRP A 138 -30.62 1.88 -9.23
CA TRP A 138 -29.83 1.63 -8.02
C TRP A 138 -30.49 2.07 -6.70
N ARG A 139 -31.62 2.79 -6.75
CA ARG A 139 -32.27 3.33 -5.54
C ARG A 139 -32.73 2.25 -4.55
N GLY A 140 -33.15 1.09 -5.05
CA GLY A 140 -33.49 -0.06 -4.20
C GLY A 140 -32.28 -0.61 -3.43
N ASN A 141 -31.10 -0.63 -4.05
CA ASN A 141 -29.86 -1.07 -3.38
C ASN A 141 -29.46 -0.09 -2.29
N ALA A 142 -29.67 1.22 -2.48
CA ALA A 142 -29.40 2.20 -1.44
C ALA A 142 -30.20 1.95 -0.15
N ALA A 143 -31.49 1.57 -0.24
CA ALA A 143 -32.29 1.24 0.94
C ALA A 143 -31.79 0.00 1.70
N LEU A 144 -31.31 -1.01 0.97
CA LEU A 144 -30.74 -2.21 1.58
C LEU A 144 -29.39 -1.92 2.23
N VAL A 145 -28.56 -1.07 1.61
CA VAL A 145 -27.32 -0.57 2.20
C VAL A 145 -27.60 0.30 3.42
N VAL A 146 -28.67 1.10 3.46
CA VAL A 146 -29.10 1.81 4.69
C VAL A 146 -29.33 0.81 5.82
N ALA A 147 -30.16 -0.21 5.57
CA ALA A 147 -30.48 -1.21 6.60
C ALA A 147 -29.23 -1.93 7.11
N LEU A 148 -28.33 -2.29 6.18
CA LEU A 148 -27.04 -2.90 6.48
C LEU A 148 -26.18 -1.99 7.38
N MET A 149 -26.00 -0.72 6.98
CA MET A 149 -25.16 0.23 7.71
C MET A 149 -25.74 0.55 9.08
N LEU A 150 -27.07 0.74 9.19
CA LEU A 150 -27.73 0.99 10.48
C LEU A 150 -27.58 -0.20 11.42
N THR A 151 -27.75 -1.42 10.90
CA THR A 151 -27.60 -2.65 11.69
C THR A 151 -26.18 -2.76 12.22
N MET A 152 -25.18 -2.71 11.35
CA MET A 152 -23.79 -2.87 11.77
C MET A 152 -23.37 -1.77 12.74
N THR A 153 -23.71 -0.51 12.43
CA THR A 153 -23.40 0.64 13.30
C THR A 153 -24.07 0.48 14.67
N GLY A 154 -25.33 0.06 14.71
CA GLY A 154 -26.05 -0.17 15.96
C GLY A 154 -25.37 -1.22 16.84
N PHE A 155 -24.96 -2.35 16.25
CA PHE A 155 -24.22 -3.37 16.99
C PHE A 155 -22.82 -2.92 17.42
N THR A 156 -22.14 -2.08 16.65
CA THR A 156 -20.87 -1.46 17.08
C THR A 156 -21.06 -0.56 18.30
N TRP A 157 -22.13 0.24 18.34
CA TRP A 157 -22.46 1.03 19.52
C TRP A 157 -22.84 0.17 20.72
N VAL A 158 -23.62 -0.90 20.53
CA VAL A 158 -23.94 -1.85 21.60
C VAL A 158 -22.67 -2.49 22.15
N ALA A 159 -21.75 -2.92 21.28
CA ALA A 159 -20.47 -3.48 21.68
C ALA A 159 -19.62 -2.46 22.47
N ALA A 160 -19.54 -1.22 22.00
CA ALA A 160 -18.83 -0.13 22.68
C ALA A 160 -19.38 0.17 24.09
N LEU A 161 -20.69 -0.01 24.31
CA LEU A 161 -21.34 0.16 25.61
C LEU A 161 -21.21 -1.07 26.52
N HIS A 162 -20.80 -2.23 26.01
CA HIS A 162 -20.73 -3.52 26.73
C HIS A 162 -19.31 -4.09 26.81
N VAL A 163 -18.29 -3.24 26.77
CA VAL A 163 -16.88 -3.65 26.85
C VAL A 163 -16.60 -4.41 28.16
N GLY A 164 -15.90 -5.54 28.07
CA GLY A 164 -15.68 -6.48 29.17
C GLY A 164 -16.86 -7.41 29.46
N ARG A 165 -17.92 -7.42 28.62
CA ARG A 165 -19.15 -8.21 28.80
C ARG A 165 -19.60 -8.91 27.51
N GLY A 166 -18.66 -9.32 26.66
CA GLY A 166 -18.96 -10.09 25.43
C GLY A 166 -19.14 -9.22 24.19
N GLU A 167 -18.48 -8.06 24.17
CA GLU A 167 -18.44 -7.06 23.10
C GLU A 167 -18.10 -7.65 21.71
N ALA A 168 -17.17 -8.59 21.63
CA ALA A 168 -16.89 -9.30 20.38
C ALA A 168 -18.10 -10.10 19.87
N GLY A 169 -18.89 -10.68 20.79
CA GLY A 169 -20.13 -11.39 20.45
C GLY A 169 -21.17 -10.46 19.81
N TRP A 170 -21.35 -9.24 20.32
CA TRP A 170 -22.24 -8.25 19.73
C TRP A 170 -21.83 -7.85 18.31
N LEU A 171 -20.54 -7.63 18.10
CA LEU A 171 -20.01 -7.34 16.77
C LEU A 171 -20.20 -8.52 15.81
N LEU A 172 -19.99 -9.76 16.26
CA LEU A 172 -20.23 -10.97 15.45
C LEU A 172 -21.71 -11.15 15.09
N VAL A 173 -22.63 -10.87 16.01
CA VAL A 173 -24.08 -10.88 15.73
C VAL A 173 -24.42 -9.81 14.70
N GLY A 174 -23.94 -8.58 14.90
CA GLY A 174 -24.16 -7.49 13.95
C GLY A 174 -23.61 -7.80 12.56
N TYR A 175 -22.44 -8.42 12.50
CA TYR A 175 -21.84 -8.90 11.27
C TYR A 175 -22.69 -10.00 10.61
N ALA A 176 -23.13 -11.01 11.36
CA ALA A 176 -23.96 -12.09 10.83
C ALA A 176 -25.30 -11.60 10.25
N VAL A 177 -25.99 -10.68 10.96
CA VAL A 177 -27.22 -10.06 10.48
C VAL A 177 -26.94 -9.22 9.22
N SER A 178 -25.86 -8.43 9.25
CA SER A 178 -25.45 -7.61 8.12
C SER A 178 -25.11 -8.47 6.89
N MET A 179 -24.42 -9.59 7.08
CA MET A 179 -24.11 -10.54 6.02
C MET A 179 -25.34 -11.23 5.45
N ALA A 180 -26.33 -11.55 6.27
CA ALA A 180 -27.60 -12.08 5.77
C ALA A 180 -28.31 -11.04 4.88
N LEU A 181 -28.31 -9.77 5.28
CA LEU A 181 -28.84 -8.66 4.48
C LEU A 181 -28.04 -8.44 3.19
N CYS A 182 -26.70 -8.53 3.25
CA CYS A 182 -25.83 -8.42 2.08
C CYS A 182 -26.02 -9.59 1.11
N SER A 183 -26.13 -10.81 1.62
CA SER A 183 -26.46 -12.00 0.81
C SER A 183 -27.82 -11.87 0.14
N ASN A 184 -28.78 -11.20 0.79
CA ASN A 184 -30.06 -10.85 0.19
C ASN A 184 -29.95 -9.80 -0.94
N THR A 185 -28.89 -8.96 -0.98
CA THR A 185 -28.64 -8.07 -2.14
C THR A 185 -28.25 -8.85 -3.39
N ALA A 186 -27.65 -10.04 -3.22
CA ALA A 186 -27.28 -10.93 -4.31
C ALA A 186 -28.48 -11.70 -4.90
N ILE A 187 -29.65 -11.66 -4.26
CA ILE A 187 -30.89 -12.30 -4.70
C ILE A 187 -31.70 -11.30 -5.55
N PRO A 188 -32.18 -11.67 -6.75
CA PRO A 188 -33.05 -10.81 -7.55
C PRO A 188 -34.35 -10.50 -6.79
N TYR A 189 -34.59 -9.23 -6.48
CA TYR A 189 -35.83 -8.84 -5.80
C TYR A 189 -37.04 -9.14 -6.70
N PRO A 190 -38.06 -9.89 -6.21
CA PRO A 190 -39.33 -9.97 -6.92
C PRO A 190 -39.94 -8.57 -7.00
N ARG A 191 -40.33 -8.14 -8.20
CA ARG A 191 -40.95 -6.83 -8.50
C ARG A 191 -42.15 -6.46 -7.61
N ARG A 192 -42.73 -7.42 -6.87
CA ARG A 192 -43.99 -7.29 -6.11
C ARG A 192 -43.90 -6.45 -4.83
N LEU A 193 -42.72 -6.27 -4.23
CA LEU A 193 -42.59 -5.53 -2.96
C LEU A 193 -42.34 -4.02 -3.12
N GLY A 194 -42.24 -3.48 -4.34
CA GLY A 194 -42.00 -2.04 -4.58
C GLY A 194 -40.61 -1.52 -4.15
N ILE A 195 -39.82 -2.34 -3.46
CA ILE A 195 -38.48 -2.05 -2.90
C ILE A 195 -37.34 -2.55 -3.82
N GLY A 196 -37.67 -3.34 -4.86
CA GLY A 196 -36.67 -4.01 -5.70
C GLY A 196 -35.82 -3.06 -6.54
N SER A 197 -34.50 -3.20 -6.45
CA SER A 197 -33.58 -2.61 -7.42
C SER A 197 -33.78 -3.23 -8.81
N ARG A 198 -33.49 -2.45 -9.84
CA ARG A 198 -33.47 -2.96 -11.24
C ARG A 198 -32.07 -3.43 -11.66
N VAL A 199 -31.07 -3.33 -10.77
CA VAL A 199 -29.70 -3.80 -11.03
C VAL A 199 -29.31 -4.84 -9.99
N GLU A 200 -28.98 -6.03 -10.48
CA GLU A 200 -28.53 -7.15 -9.67
C GLU A 200 -27.09 -6.91 -9.20
N HIS A 201 -26.81 -7.15 -7.91
CA HIS A 201 -25.56 -6.77 -7.25
C HIS A 201 -24.31 -7.46 -7.83
N TRP A 202 -24.45 -8.61 -8.50
CA TRP A 202 -23.35 -9.32 -9.16
C TRP A 202 -22.64 -8.48 -10.24
N ALA A 203 -23.35 -7.52 -10.85
CA ALA A 203 -22.77 -6.65 -11.89
C ALA A 203 -21.63 -5.76 -11.35
N ILE A 204 -21.63 -5.48 -10.04
CA ILE A 204 -20.56 -4.73 -9.35
C ILE A 204 -19.27 -5.56 -9.33
N HIS A 205 -19.39 -6.81 -8.93
CA HIS A 205 -18.29 -7.78 -8.81
C HIS A 205 -17.68 -8.12 -10.19
N GLY A 206 -18.49 -8.02 -11.25
CA GLY A 206 -18.06 -8.16 -12.64
C GLY A 206 -17.29 -6.95 -13.21
N ALA A 207 -17.25 -5.80 -12.54
CA ALA A 207 -16.56 -4.62 -13.03
C ALA A 207 -15.03 -4.73 -12.87
N ARG A 208 -14.28 -4.28 -13.86
CA ARG A 208 -12.81 -4.30 -13.83
C ARG A 208 -12.24 -3.52 -12.65
N ALA A 209 -12.70 -2.29 -12.45
CA ALA A 209 -12.25 -1.44 -11.33
C ALA A 209 -12.46 -2.10 -9.96
N TYR A 210 -13.58 -2.80 -9.76
CA TYR A 210 -13.85 -3.52 -8.51
C TYR A 210 -12.83 -4.63 -8.26
N ARG A 211 -12.55 -5.45 -9.27
CA ARG A 211 -11.56 -6.54 -9.18
C ARG A 211 -10.13 -6.04 -8.98
N GLU A 212 -9.76 -4.94 -9.64
CA GLU A 212 -8.43 -4.32 -9.48
C GLU A 212 -8.20 -3.88 -8.03
N ARG A 213 -9.25 -3.40 -7.35
CA ARG A 213 -9.18 -2.99 -5.95
C ARG A 213 -9.05 -4.14 -4.97
N TYR A 214 -9.81 -5.22 -5.16
CA TYR A 214 -9.62 -6.44 -4.36
C TYR A 214 -8.26 -7.07 -4.57
N THR A 215 -7.78 -7.09 -5.82
CA THR A 215 -6.44 -7.57 -6.15
C THR A 215 -5.38 -6.73 -5.45
N THR A 216 -5.50 -5.39 -5.50
CA THR A 216 -4.61 -4.48 -4.78
C THR A 216 -4.66 -4.72 -3.27
N ALA A 217 -5.85 -4.74 -2.66
CA ALA A 217 -6.01 -4.97 -1.23
C ALA A 217 -5.43 -6.34 -0.80
N TYR A 218 -5.59 -7.39 -1.60
CA TYR A 218 -5.00 -8.70 -1.31
C TYR A 218 -3.47 -8.71 -1.45
N ILE A 219 -2.91 -8.03 -2.47
CA ILE A 219 -1.45 -7.89 -2.65
C ILE A 219 -0.86 -7.14 -1.46
N VAL A 220 -1.44 -5.99 -1.10
CA VAL A 220 -1.00 -5.20 0.05
C VAL A 220 -1.21 -6.00 1.35
N GLY A 221 -2.27 -6.79 1.46
CA GLY A 221 -2.50 -7.72 2.57
C GLY A 221 -1.42 -8.81 2.69
N CYS A 222 -0.88 -9.31 1.57
CA CYS A 222 0.25 -10.25 1.60
C CYS A 222 1.51 -9.60 2.20
N CYS A 223 1.64 -8.28 2.11
CA CYS A 223 2.74 -7.53 2.72
C CYS A 223 2.67 -7.45 4.24
N LEU A 224 1.52 -7.73 4.87
CA LEU A 224 1.39 -7.76 6.34
C LEU A 224 2.39 -8.74 6.98
N CYS A 225 2.71 -9.84 6.28
CA CYS A 225 3.71 -10.80 6.77
C CYS A 225 5.14 -10.21 6.78
N LEU A 226 5.39 -9.10 6.09
CA LEU A 226 6.69 -8.44 5.98
C LEU A 226 6.85 -7.26 6.96
N GLU A 227 5.84 -6.94 7.75
CA GLU A 227 5.91 -5.95 8.85
C GLU A 227 6.98 -6.29 9.90
N LEU A 228 7.47 -7.53 9.92
CA LEU A 228 8.67 -7.92 10.67
C LEU A 228 9.85 -6.97 10.42
N LEU A 229 9.94 -6.41 9.22
CA LEU A 229 10.96 -5.43 8.84
C LEU A 229 10.90 -4.16 9.69
N GLU A 230 9.69 -3.69 10.02
CA GLU A 230 9.52 -2.49 10.83
C GLU A 230 9.99 -2.77 12.25
N LEU A 231 9.57 -3.88 12.84
CA LEU A 231 10.02 -4.29 14.18
C LEU A 231 11.53 -4.47 14.24
N ALA A 232 12.09 -5.17 13.25
CA ALA A 232 13.53 -5.41 13.12
C ALA A 232 14.32 -4.09 13.02
N ALA A 233 13.78 -3.11 12.31
CA ALA A 233 14.39 -1.81 12.14
C ALA A 233 14.25 -0.89 13.37
N GLN A 234 13.11 -0.95 14.06
CA GLN A 234 12.85 -0.15 15.25
C GLN A 234 13.72 -0.61 16.43
N HIS A 235 13.74 -1.92 16.71
CA HIS A 235 14.40 -2.48 17.89
C HIS A 235 15.86 -2.90 17.62
N GLY A 236 16.24 -3.00 16.34
CA GLY A 236 17.53 -3.55 15.93
C GLY A 236 17.57 -5.06 16.09
N VAL A 237 18.22 -5.74 15.16
CA VAL A 237 18.47 -7.18 15.26
C VAL A 237 19.89 -7.37 15.75
N GLY A 238 20.04 -7.90 16.97
CA GLY A 238 21.34 -8.19 17.57
C GLY A 238 22.13 -9.23 16.76
N GLY A 239 23.47 -9.18 16.82
CA GLY A 239 24.32 -10.05 16.01
C GLY A 239 24.08 -11.56 16.20
N ALA A 240 23.64 -11.99 17.40
CA ALA A 240 23.35 -13.39 17.71
C ALA A 240 21.98 -13.87 17.20
N SER A 241 20.96 -13.01 17.13
CA SER A 241 19.61 -13.35 16.64
C SER A 241 19.42 -13.09 15.14
N LEU A 242 20.37 -12.38 14.51
CA LEU A 242 20.31 -12.01 13.10
C LEU A 242 20.06 -13.18 12.13
N PRO A 243 20.74 -14.34 12.25
CA PRO A 243 20.50 -15.46 11.33
C PRO A 243 19.06 -15.99 11.39
N ALA A 244 18.52 -16.20 12.59
CA ALA A 244 17.16 -16.70 12.77
C ALA A 244 16.10 -15.67 12.31
N SER A 245 16.29 -14.40 12.60
CA SER A 245 15.47 -13.30 12.09
C SER A 245 15.49 -13.23 10.55
N MET A 246 16.64 -13.47 9.91
CA MET A 246 16.74 -13.50 8.44
C MET A 246 16.01 -14.71 7.85
N VAL A 247 16.08 -15.88 8.49
CA VAL A 247 15.33 -17.07 8.07
C VAL A 247 13.83 -16.82 8.14
N LEU A 248 13.34 -16.24 9.23
CA LEU A 248 11.92 -15.88 9.39
C LEU A 248 11.48 -14.84 8.35
N LEU A 249 12.28 -13.81 8.12
CA LEU A 249 11.99 -12.79 7.12
C LEU A 249 11.92 -13.38 5.71
N PHE A 250 12.88 -14.24 5.35
CA PHE A 250 12.86 -14.95 4.07
C PHE A 250 11.64 -15.86 3.94
N ALA A 251 11.29 -16.58 5.00
CA ALA A 251 10.14 -17.47 4.98
C ALA A 251 8.82 -16.68 4.87
N ALA A 252 8.68 -15.57 5.58
CA ALA A 252 7.55 -14.66 5.46
C ALA A 252 7.44 -14.09 4.02
N PHE A 253 8.56 -13.65 3.45
CA PHE A 253 8.63 -13.20 2.06
C PHE A 253 8.19 -14.27 1.06
N ALA A 254 8.77 -15.47 1.18
CA ALA A 254 8.43 -16.59 0.31
C ALA A 254 6.96 -16.98 0.44
N MET A 255 6.41 -16.96 1.66
CA MET A 255 5.00 -17.22 1.93
C MET A 255 4.11 -16.19 1.22
N SER A 256 4.39 -14.89 1.37
CA SER A 256 3.66 -13.82 0.68
C SER A 256 3.68 -14.00 -0.83
N CYS A 257 4.83 -14.30 -1.43
CA CYS A 257 4.94 -14.57 -2.86
C CYS A 257 4.11 -15.79 -3.29
N LEU A 258 4.18 -16.89 -2.55
CA LEU A 258 3.44 -18.12 -2.88
C LEU A 258 1.92 -17.92 -2.76
N LEU A 259 1.44 -17.24 -1.72
CA LEU A 259 0.03 -16.92 -1.53
C LEU A 259 -0.50 -16.01 -2.64
N TYR A 260 0.30 -15.03 -3.08
CA TYR A 260 -0.03 -14.21 -4.24
C TYR A 260 -0.06 -15.05 -5.53
N TRP A 261 0.93 -15.92 -5.77
CA TRP A 261 0.98 -16.73 -6.99
C TRP A 261 -0.04 -17.85 -7.07
N LEU A 262 -0.58 -18.27 -5.93
CA LEU A 262 -1.75 -19.13 -5.87
C LEU A 262 -3.05 -18.38 -6.17
N TYR A 263 -3.10 -17.08 -5.84
CA TYR A 263 -4.27 -16.23 -6.08
C TYR A 263 -4.33 -15.66 -7.51
N GLU A 264 -3.22 -15.15 -8.03
CA GLU A 264 -3.13 -14.47 -9.34
C GLU A 264 -3.83 -15.23 -10.50
N PRO A 265 -3.63 -16.56 -10.67
CA PRO A 265 -4.28 -17.30 -11.75
C PRO A 265 -5.81 -17.43 -11.61
N LEU A 266 -6.37 -17.13 -10.44
CA LEU A 266 -7.82 -17.18 -10.20
C LEU A 266 -8.53 -15.91 -10.69
N VAL A 267 -7.82 -14.78 -10.69
CA VAL A 267 -8.40 -13.46 -10.98
C VAL A 267 -8.69 -13.29 -12.48
N GLU A 268 -7.76 -13.67 -13.36
CA GLU A 268 -7.93 -13.45 -14.80
C GLU A 268 -9.07 -14.28 -15.42
N PRO A 269 -9.20 -15.59 -15.15
CA PRO A 269 -10.36 -16.37 -15.62
C PRO A 269 -11.69 -15.83 -15.09
N ALA A 270 -11.72 -15.30 -13.86
CA ALA A 270 -12.90 -14.66 -13.30
C ALA A 270 -13.32 -13.41 -14.11
N ARG A 271 -12.39 -12.72 -14.77
CA ARG A 271 -12.71 -11.59 -15.67
C ARG A 271 -13.53 -12.03 -16.88
N HIS A 272 -13.21 -13.19 -17.45
CA HIS A 272 -13.84 -13.68 -18.68
C HIS A 272 -15.05 -14.57 -18.42
N ALA A 273 -15.12 -15.22 -17.25
CA ALA A 273 -16.21 -16.11 -16.90
C ALA A 273 -17.56 -15.37 -16.73
N VAL A 274 -17.51 -14.07 -16.39
CA VAL A 274 -18.69 -13.29 -16.02
C VAL A 274 -18.61 -11.89 -16.66
N ASP A 275 -19.06 -11.77 -17.92
CA ASP A 275 -19.28 -10.46 -18.53
C ASP A 275 -20.55 -9.82 -17.92
N PRO A 276 -20.45 -8.68 -17.22
CA PRO A 276 -21.61 -7.98 -16.65
C PRO A 276 -22.65 -7.54 -17.71
N ARG A 277 -22.28 -7.52 -18.99
CA ARG A 277 -23.19 -7.26 -20.13
C ARG A 277 -23.98 -8.51 -20.55
N ASN A 278 -23.60 -9.69 -20.10
CA ASN A 278 -24.27 -10.94 -20.47
C ASN A 278 -25.57 -11.15 -19.68
N ALA A 279 -26.69 -10.77 -20.29
CA ALA A 279 -28.02 -10.91 -19.70
C ALA A 279 -28.49 -12.37 -19.53
N THR A 280 -27.80 -13.35 -20.14
CA THR A 280 -28.23 -14.76 -20.17
C THR A 280 -27.71 -15.59 -18.98
N LEU A 281 -26.90 -15.02 -18.09
CA LEU A 281 -26.42 -15.71 -16.89
C LEU A 281 -27.59 -16.11 -15.98
N SER A 282 -27.64 -17.40 -15.61
CA SER A 282 -28.64 -17.92 -14.65
C SER A 282 -28.52 -17.24 -13.29
N GLN A 283 -29.62 -17.12 -12.55
CA GLN A 283 -29.64 -16.52 -11.21
C GLN A 283 -28.72 -17.23 -10.21
N VAL A 284 -28.61 -18.56 -10.28
CA VAL A 284 -27.69 -19.34 -9.44
C VAL A 284 -26.23 -18.91 -9.66
N ARG A 285 -25.83 -18.69 -10.91
CA ARG A 285 -24.47 -18.22 -11.25
C ARG A 285 -24.20 -16.82 -10.73
N LYS A 286 -25.17 -15.93 -10.83
CA LYS A 286 -25.08 -14.55 -10.31
C LYS A 286 -24.91 -14.55 -8.80
N MET A 287 -25.72 -15.33 -8.08
CA MET A 287 -25.64 -15.46 -6.62
C MET A 287 -24.32 -16.10 -6.18
N ALA A 288 -23.92 -17.20 -6.83
CA ALA A 288 -22.65 -17.86 -6.55
C ALA A 288 -21.47 -16.90 -6.74
N HIS A 289 -21.44 -16.12 -7.83
CA HIS A 289 -20.38 -15.15 -8.07
C HIS A 289 -20.26 -14.12 -6.95
N SER A 290 -21.37 -13.49 -6.53
CA SER A 290 -21.36 -12.53 -5.42
C SER A 290 -20.91 -13.16 -4.10
N LEU A 291 -21.36 -14.38 -3.79
CA LEU A 291 -20.96 -15.10 -2.58
C LEU A 291 -19.47 -15.48 -2.61
N GLY A 292 -18.98 -15.99 -3.74
CA GLY A 292 -17.58 -16.36 -3.94
C GLY A 292 -16.65 -15.18 -3.79
N ASP A 293 -17.03 -14.03 -4.35
CA ASP A 293 -16.24 -12.83 -4.31
C ASP A 293 -16.19 -12.21 -2.90
N VAL A 294 -17.32 -12.11 -2.20
CA VAL A 294 -17.38 -11.54 -0.84
C VAL A 294 -16.73 -12.48 0.19
N TYR A 295 -17.19 -13.73 0.27
CA TYR A 295 -16.75 -14.65 1.32
C TYR A 295 -15.37 -15.27 1.04
N GLY A 296 -15.03 -15.50 -0.23
CA GLY A 296 -13.72 -16.01 -0.61
C GLY A 296 -12.60 -15.05 -0.21
N HIS A 297 -12.74 -13.77 -0.57
CA HIS A 297 -11.75 -12.74 -0.19
C HIS A 297 -11.72 -12.48 1.32
N MET A 298 -12.86 -12.54 2.00
CA MET A 298 -12.89 -12.36 3.44
C MET A 298 -12.08 -13.45 4.18
N LEU A 299 -12.27 -14.72 3.82
CA LEU A 299 -11.48 -15.82 4.38
C LEU A 299 -9.99 -15.64 4.07
N MET A 300 -9.67 -15.16 2.87
CA MET A 300 -8.32 -14.81 2.48
C MET A 300 -7.71 -13.70 3.36
N PHE A 301 -8.42 -12.60 3.60
CA PHE A 301 -7.97 -11.52 4.49
C PHE A 301 -7.83 -11.99 5.95
N CYS A 302 -8.77 -12.79 6.45
CA CYS A 302 -8.68 -13.38 7.79
C CYS A 302 -7.41 -14.23 7.91
N GLY A 303 -7.16 -15.08 6.92
CA GLY A 303 -5.98 -15.92 6.89
C GLY A 303 -4.68 -15.14 6.88
N LEU A 304 -4.61 -14.04 6.11
CA LEU A 304 -3.45 -13.14 6.06
C LEU A 304 -3.20 -12.44 7.39
N VAL A 305 -4.24 -11.91 8.04
CA VAL A 305 -4.11 -11.23 9.35
C VAL A 305 -3.61 -12.20 10.42
N LEU A 306 -4.15 -13.44 10.45
CA LEU A 306 -3.73 -14.46 11.41
C LEU A 306 -2.30 -14.93 11.17
N ALA A 307 -1.93 -15.19 9.91
CA ALA A 307 -0.58 -15.61 9.55
C ALA A 307 0.45 -14.51 9.84
N ALA A 308 0.14 -13.26 9.49
CA ALA A 308 1.01 -12.11 9.76
C ALA A 308 1.19 -11.88 11.26
N GLY A 309 0.10 -11.88 12.05
CA GLY A 309 0.15 -11.73 13.49
C GLY A 309 0.98 -12.84 14.16
N ALA A 310 0.81 -14.09 13.73
CA ALA A 310 1.59 -15.22 14.23
C ALA A 310 3.10 -15.12 13.90
N LEU A 311 3.44 -14.77 12.64
CA LEU A 311 4.83 -14.55 12.24
C LEU A 311 5.47 -13.44 13.06
N ARG A 312 4.70 -12.39 13.39
CA ARG A 312 5.15 -11.26 14.19
C ARG A 312 5.42 -11.63 15.64
N THR A 313 4.52 -12.37 16.28
CA THR A 313 4.74 -12.92 17.62
C THR A 313 6.02 -13.75 17.63
N ALA A 314 6.15 -14.67 16.67
CA ALA A 314 7.30 -15.57 16.63
C ALA A 314 8.62 -14.85 16.31
N PHE A 315 8.58 -13.76 15.55
CA PHE A 315 9.74 -12.89 15.34
C PHE A 315 10.17 -12.17 16.62
N MET A 316 9.22 -11.63 17.40
CA MET A 316 9.51 -10.94 18.66
C MET A 316 10.11 -11.90 19.71
N GLU A 317 9.57 -13.11 19.82
CA GLU A 317 10.12 -14.22 20.62
C GLU A 317 11.56 -14.52 20.20
N THR A 318 11.79 -14.71 18.89
CA THR A 318 13.12 -15.05 18.33
C THR A 318 14.14 -13.95 18.54
N ALA A 319 13.72 -12.69 18.42
CA ALA A 319 14.57 -11.52 18.60
C ALA A 319 14.86 -11.21 20.09
N GLY A 320 14.18 -11.88 21.03
CA GLY A 320 14.34 -11.66 22.47
C GLY A 320 13.74 -10.34 22.96
N LEU A 321 12.72 -9.82 22.27
CA LEU A 321 12.13 -8.51 22.50
C LEU A 321 10.91 -8.52 23.44
N GLU A 322 10.51 -9.69 23.97
CA GLU A 322 9.29 -9.83 24.80
C GLU A 322 9.40 -9.22 26.21
N GLY A 323 10.60 -8.89 26.69
CA GLY A 323 10.86 -8.50 28.07
C GLY A 323 10.56 -7.04 28.46
N GLU A 324 10.27 -6.14 27.51
CA GLU A 324 10.15 -4.70 27.84
C GLU A 324 8.72 -4.22 28.11
N HIS A 325 7.68 -5.02 27.84
CA HIS A 325 6.27 -4.53 27.88
C HIS A 325 5.42 -5.16 28.99
N GLY A 326 6.00 -6.01 29.84
CA GLY A 326 5.35 -6.58 31.03
C GLY A 326 6.05 -6.17 32.32
N GLY A 327 5.50 -5.18 33.02
CA GLY A 327 5.72 -4.82 34.44
C GLY A 327 7.05 -5.18 35.13
N GLY A 328 7.87 -4.16 35.42
CA GLY A 328 8.60 -4.03 36.70
C GLY A 328 9.67 -5.06 37.09
N GLY A 329 10.15 -5.92 36.19
CA GLY A 329 11.27 -6.84 36.45
C GLY A 329 12.62 -6.21 36.10
N ALA A 330 13.58 -6.24 37.02
CA ALA A 330 14.90 -5.61 36.86
C ALA A 330 15.69 -6.11 35.61
N PRO A 331 16.53 -5.27 34.96
CA PRO A 331 17.21 -5.57 33.68
C PRO A 331 18.33 -6.65 33.74
N GLY A 332 18.40 -7.46 34.79
CA GLY A 332 19.59 -8.27 35.12
C GLY A 332 19.55 -9.73 34.66
N ALA A 333 18.39 -10.32 34.37
CA ALA A 333 18.26 -11.77 34.18
C ALA A 333 18.52 -12.27 32.75
N ALA A 334 18.35 -11.42 31.73
CA ALA A 334 18.52 -11.81 30.32
C ALA A 334 19.97 -12.18 29.94
N LYS A 335 20.96 -11.76 30.74
CA LYS A 335 22.39 -12.01 30.47
C LYS A 335 22.87 -13.41 30.89
N ALA A 336 22.15 -14.08 31.81
CA ALA A 336 22.53 -15.40 32.31
C ALA A 336 21.99 -16.57 31.47
N ALA A 337 20.99 -16.34 30.61
CA ALA A 337 20.42 -17.34 29.71
C ALA A 337 21.23 -17.56 28.40
N GLY A 338 22.33 -16.82 28.21
CA GLY A 338 23.14 -16.84 26.99
C GLY A 338 23.87 -18.16 26.69
N ALA A 339 23.91 -19.12 27.62
CA ALA A 339 24.61 -20.40 27.44
C ALA A 339 23.74 -21.50 26.77
N HIS A 340 22.40 -21.42 26.85
CA HIS A 340 21.51 -22.40 26.20
C HIS A 340 21.12 -22.00 24.76
N TYR A 341 21.29 -20.72 24.38
CA TYR A 341 20.91 -20.19 23.06
C TYR A 341 21.82 -20.65 21.90
N VAL A 342 22.97 -21.27 22.20
CA VAL A 342 24.01 -21.57 21.21
C VAL A 342 23.65 -22.75 20.29
N MET A 343 22.75 -23.65 20.71
CA MET A 343 22.33 -24.81 19.90
C MET A 343 20.99 -24.62 19.15
N ASP A 344 20.19 -23.62 19.52
CA ASP A 344 18.93 -23.24 18.84
C ASP A 344 19.12 -22.14 17.75
N GLY A 345 20.36 -21.70 17.54
CA GLY A 345 20.71 -20.39 16.97
C GLY A 345 20.31 -20.06 15.52
N LEU A 346 19.82 -21.02 14.73
CA LEU A 346 19.30 -20.75 13.37
C LEU A 346 17.77 -20.80 13.28
N TRP A 347 17.14 -21.65 14.09
CA TRP A 347 15.72 -21.98 13.94
C TRP A 347 14.83 -21.32 15.00
N GLY A 348 15.44 -20.60 15.95
CA GLY A 348 14.73 -19.85 16.98
C GLY A 348 14.12 -20.74 18.06
N PRO A 349 13.41 -20.13 19.04
CA PRO A 349 12.75 -20.86 20.12
C PRO A 349 11.59 -21.72 19.62
N ALA A 350 11.07 -22.59 20.49
CA ALA A 350 9.86 -23.35 20.22
C ALA A 350 8.67 -22.41 19.97
N VAL A 351 7.91 -22.64 18.91
CA VAL A 351 6.74 -21.80 18.58
C VAL A 351 5.64 -21.99 19.61
N GLY A 352 5.07 -20.89 20.11
CA GLY A 352 3.91 -20.93 20.99
C GLY A 352 2.69 -21.60 20.33
N ASP A 353 1.92 -22.38 21.09
CA ASP A 353 0.77 -23.14 20.58
C ASP A 353 -0.23 -22.26 19.85
N MET A 354 -0.55 -21.07 20.37
CA MET A 354 -1.48 -20.18 19.66
C MET A 354 -0.88 -19.59 18.39
N ALA A 355 0.39 -19.15 18.43
CA ALA A 355 1.05 -18.64 17.23
C ALA A 355 1.08 -19.70 16.13
N LEU A 356 1.35 -20.96 16.47
CA LEU A 356 1.27 -22.08 15.53
C LEU A 356 -0.16 -22.32 15.02
N ALA A 357 -1.17 -22.25 15.90
CA ALA A 357 -2.57 -22.39 15.50
C ALA A 357 -3.01 -21.27 14.53
N CYS A 358 -2.66 -20.02 14.83
CA CYS A 358 -2.93 -18.86 13.98
C CYS A 358 -2.18 -18.95 12.64
N LEU A 359 -0.93 -19.42 12.64
CA LEU A 359 -0.15 -19.58 11.41
C LEU A 359 -0.73 -20.69 10.52
N ALA A 360 -0.90 -21.91 11.05
CA ALA A 360 -1.44 -23.04 10.30
C ALA A 360 -2.90 -22.82 9.89
N GLY A 361 -3.73 -22.31 10.81
CA GLY A 361 -5.12 -21.97 10.57
C GLY A 361 -5.29 -20.81 9.59
N GLY A 362 -4.43 -19.78 9.68
CA GLY A 362 -4.43 -18.66 8.75
C GLY A 362 -4.15 -19.10 7.31
N LEU A 363 -3.13 -19.96 7.12
CA LEU A 363 -2.83 -20.55 5.81
C LEU A 363 -3.98 -21.42 5.29
N ALA A 364 -4.58 -22.23 6.17
CA ALA A 364 -5.75 -23.03 5.82
C ALA A 364 -6.92 -22.13 5.37
N MET A 365 -7.19 -21.02 6.08
CA MET A 365 -8.24 -20.06 5.71
C MET A 365 -7.96 -19.39 4.35
N CYS A 366 -6.71 -19.00 4.06
CA CYS A 366 -6.35 -18.48 2.74
C CYS A 366 -6.65 -19.49 1.62
N LEU A 367 -6.23 -20.75 1.80
CA LEU A 367 -6.44 -21.81 0.81
C LEU A 367 -7.93 -22.16 0.63
N VAL A 368 -8.71 -22.21 1.72
CA VAL A 368 -10.16 -22.41 1.67
C VAL A 368 -10.84 -21.23 0.97
N GLY A 369 -10.46 -20.00 1.30
CA GLY A 369 -10.98 -18.80 0.65
C GLY A 369 -10.74 -18.82 -0.87
N GLN A 370 -9.53 -19.21 -1.29
CA GLN A 370 -9.21 -19.37 -2.72
C GLN A 370 -10.00 -20.50 -3.39
N ALA A 371 -10.19 -21.64 -2.71
CA ALA A 371 -11.00 -22.74 -3.21
C ALA A 371 -12.47 -22.34 -3.36
N LEU A 372 -13.01 -21.61 -2.38
CA LEU A 372 -14.38 -21.09 -2.38
C LEU A 372 -14.58 -20.09 -3.52
N PHE A 373 -13.65 -19.14 -3.68
CA PHE A 373 -13.65 -18.20 -4.79
C PHE A 373 -13.61 -18.94 -6.14
N SER A 374 -12.72 -19.93 -6.30
CA SER A 374 -12.64 -20.71 -7.54
C SER A 374 -13.92 -21.50 -7.84
N ALA A 375 -14.52 -22.13 -6.82
CA ALA A 375 -15.74 -22.91 -6.94
C ALA A 375 -16.96 -22.05 -7.31
N LEU A 376 -17.11 -20.89 -6.68
CA LEU A 376 -18.31 -20.06 -6.79
C LEU A 376 -18.21 -18.98 -7.89
N THR A 377 -17.02 -18.45 -8.12
CA THR A 377 -16.77 -17.35 -9.09
C THR A 377 -16.33 -17.91 -10.44
N VAL A 378 -15.37 -18.85 -10.45
CA VAL A 378 -14.79 -19.43 -11.67
C VAL A 378 -15.51 -20.72 -12.09
N TRP A 379 -16.36 -21.28 -11.23
CA TRP A 379 -17.07 -22.55 -11.44
C TRP A 379 -16.12 -23.73 -11.67
N ARG A 380 -14.97 -23.70 -11.00
CA ARG A 380 -13.96 -24.75 -11.03
C ARG A 380 -13.56 -25.10 -9.60
N PRO A 381 -14.27 -26.05 -8.95
CA PRO A 381 -13.93 -26.41 -7.58
C PRO A 381 -12.51 -26.96 -7.51
N ASP A 382 -11.71 -26.37 -6.63
CA ASP A 382 -10.30 -26.72 -6.53
C ASP A 382 -10.00 -27.60 -5.32
N MET A 383 -10.02 -28.92 -5.56
CA MET A 383 -9.72 -29.91 -4.54
C MET A 383 -8.28 -29.82 -4.02
N LEU A 384 -7.32 -29.33 -4.81
CA LEU A 384 -5.93 -29.22 -4.37
C LEU A 384 -5.78 -28.18 -3.26
N ARG A 385 -6.48 -27.04 -3.39
CA ARG A 385 -6.49 -26.00 -2.36
C ARG A 385 -7.21 -26.48 -1.08
N ILE A 386 -8.31 -27.23 -1.20
CA ILE A 386 -9.02 -27.82 -0.05
C ILE A 386 -8.15 -28.85 0.68
N VAL A 387 -7.51 -29.76 -0.06
CA VAL A 387 -6.59 -30.75 0.53
C VAL A 387 -5.39 -30.06 1.17
N GLY A 388 -4.83 -29.04 0.52
CA GLY A 388 -3.75 -28.22 1.08
C GLY A 388 -4.14 -27.55 2.40
N ALA A 389 -5.36 -27.01 2.49
CA ALA A 389 -5.89 -26.43 3.72
C ALA A 389 -6.06 -27.48 4.84
N GLY A 390 -6.61 -28.66 4.50
CA GLY A 390 -6.71 -29.78 5.43
C GLY A 390 -5.35 -30.24 5.95
N CYS A 391 -4.35 -30.31 5.06
CA CYS A 391 -2.97 -30.63 5.43
C CYS A 391 -2.39 -29.56 6.36
N ALA A 392 -2.59 -28.27 6.08
CA ALA A 392 -2.11 -27.17 6.92
C ALA A 392 -2.69 -27.27 8.34
N ALA A 393 -4.01 -27.48 8.46
CA ALA A 393 -4.65 -27.69 9.75
C ALA A 393 -4.13 -28.95 10.47
N ALA A 394 -3.91 -30.05 9.75
CA ALA A 394 -3.37 -31.29 10.30
C ALA A 394 -1.90 -31.20 10.73
N MET A 395 -1.14 -30.19 10.28
CA MET A 395 0.24 -29.97 10.73
C MET A 395 0.32 -29.43 12.17
N PHE A 396 -0.75 -28.86 12.72
CA PHE A 396 -0.76 -28.29 14.08
C PHE A 396 -0.23 -29.26 15.15
N PRO A 397 -0.78 -30.47 15.35
CA PRO A 397 -0.27 -31.40 16.37
C PRO A 397 1.17 -31.89 16.09
N LEU A 398 1.60 -31.91 14.82
CA LEU A 398 2.91 -32.41 14.42
C LEU A 398 4.04 -31.40 14.67
N LEU A 399 3.71 -30.11 14.53
CA LEU A 399 4.66 -28.99 14.68
C LEU A 399 4.67 -28.43 16.11
N ARG A 400 3.78 -28.90 16.98
CA ARG A 400 3.71 -28.47 18.37
C ARG A 400 5.05 -28.72 19.09
N GLY A 401 5.55 -27.71 19.79
CA GLY A 401 6.84 -27.76 20.50
C GLY A 401 8.08 -27.80 19.61
N ARG A 402 7.93 -27.65 18.28
CA ARG A 402 9.08 -27.54 17.37
C ARG A 402 9.59 -26.09 17.32
N PRO A 403 10.87 -25.88 16.96
CA PRO A 403 11.40 -24.54 16.69
C PRO A 403 10.56 -23.79 15.66
N VAL A 404 10.37 -22.49 15.86
CA VAL A 404 9.56 -21.65 14.97
C VAL A 404 10.02 -21.75 13.52
N GLY A 405 11.33 -21.70 13.27
CA GLY A 405 11.87 -21.78 11.92
C GLY A 405 11.54 -23.11 11.23
N VAL A 406 11.47 -24.21 12.00
CA VAL A 406 11.03 -25.52 11.49
C VAL A 406 9.53 -25.50 11.17
N ALA A 407 8.71 -24.97 12.09
CA ALA A 407 7.26 -24.90 11.88
C ALA A 407 6.89 -24.05 10.66
N VAL A 408 7.46 -22.85 10.54
CA VAL A 408 7.30 -21.96 9.39
C VAL A 408 7.84 -22.62 8.13
N GLY A 409 9.01 -23.27 8.18
CA GLY A 409 9.61 -23.97 7.05
C GLY A 409 8.75 -25.11 6.51
N VAL A 410 8.18 -25.95 7.38
CA VAL A 410 7.28 -27.04 6.98
C VAL A 410 6.00 -26.50 6.32
N LEU A 411 5.39 -25.48 6.91
CA LEU A 411 4.20 -24.84 6.33
C LEU A 411 4.51 -24.15 5.01
N LEU A 412 5.68 -23.53 4.86
CA LEU A 412 6.15 -22.93 3.61
C LEU A 412 6.32 -24.00 2.52
N VAL A 413 6.94 -25.14 2.85
CA VAL A 413 7.07 -26.28 1.93
C VAL A 413 5.70 -26.79 1.50
N LEU A 414 4.74 -26.92 2.42
CA LEU A 414 3.37 -27.32 2.08
C LEU A 414 2.75 -26.36 1.04
N VAL A 415 2.80 -25.06 1.28
CA VAL A 415 2.24 -24.06 0.34
C VAL A 415 3.00 -24.09 -1.00
N ALA A 416 4.32 -24.27 -0.97
CA ALA A 416 5.13 -24.43 -2.18
C ALA A 416 4.75 -25.69 -2.97
N CYS A 417 4.46 -26.80 -2.30
CA CYS A 417 3.96 -28.03 -2.94
C CYS A 417 2.59 -27.80 -3.58
N VAL A 418 1.66 -27.16 -2.88
CA VAL A 418 0.34 -26.78 -3.43
C VAL A 418 0.52 -25.92 -4.69
N TYR A 419 1.36 -24.89 -4.63
CA TYR A 419 1.68 -24.04 -5.78
C TYR A 419 2.34 -24.80 -6.94
N GLY A 420 3.31 -25.67 -6.65
CA GLY A 420 4.01 -26.48 -7.64
C GLY A 420 3.08 -27.42 -8.39
N LEU A 421 2.19 -28.10 -7.65
CA LEU A 421 1.17 -28.99 -8.22
C LEU A 421 0.14 -28.21 -9.05
N ASP A 422 -0.33 -27.07 -8.55
CA ASP A 422 -1.27 -26.19 -9.24
C ASP A 422 -0.67 -25.66 -10.57
N ARG A 423 0.60 -25.25 -10.53
CA ARG A 423 1.36 -24.84 -11.72
C ARG A 423 1.55 -25.99 -12.71
N TRP A 424 1.89 -27.19 -12.23
CA TRP A 424 2.08 -28.37 -13.07
C TRP A 424 0.78 -28.78 -13.77
N ARG A 425 -0.35 -28.78 -13.05
CA ARG A 425 -1.69 -29.04 -13.61
C ARG A 425 -2.03 -28.09 -14.75
N ARG A 426 -1.75 -26.79 -14.58
CA ARG A 426 -1.95 -25.79 -15.63
C ARG A 426 -1.08 -26.03 -16.86
N ALA A 427 0.21 -26.30 -16.66
CA ALA A 427 1.15 -26.55 -17.76
C ALA A 427 0.72 -27.77 -18.60
N CYS A 428 0.22 -28.83 -17.95
CA CYS A 428 -0.32 -30.00 -18.63
C CYS A 428 -1.59 -29.64 -19.43
N ALA A 429 -2.48 -28.80 -18.89
CA ALA A 429 -3.68 -28.37 -19.59
C ALA A 429 -3.37 -27.55 -20.86
N THR A 430 -2.39 -26.64 -20.81
CA THR A 430 -1.98 -25.83 -21.97
C THR A 430 -1.29 -26.64 -23.06
N SER A 431 -0.55 -27.70 -22.69
CA SER A 431 0.08 -28.59 -23.68
C SER A 431 -0.93 -29.41 -24.50
N ARG A 432 -2.16 -29.58 -24.00
CA ARG A 432 -3.24 -30.34 -24.66
C ARG A 432 -4.22 -29.49 -25.47
N GLY A 433 -4.28 -28.18 -25.20
CA GLY A 433 -5.09 -27.23 -25.96
C GLY A 433 -4.19 -26.18 -26.58
N GLY A 434 -3.83 -26.36 -27.85
CA GLY A 434 -2.96 -25.46 -28.61
C GLY A 434 -3.57 -24.08 -28.84
N VAL A 435 -3.65 -23.26 -27.79
CA VAL A 435 -4.07 -21.87 -27.86
C VAL A 435 -2.93 -21.00 -27.39
N SER A 436 -2.15 -20.50 -28.33
CA SER A 436 -1.24 -19.38 -28.12
C SER A 436 -2.07 -18.10 -27.98
N HIS A 437 -1.94 -17.40 -26.86
CA HIS A 437 -2.46 -16.04 -26.74
C HIS A 437 -1.73 -15.13 -27.74
N PRO A 438 -2.43 -14.27 -28.50
CA PRO A 438 -1.77 -13.37 -29.43
C PRO A 438 -0.92 -12.34 -28.67
N ASP A 439 0.35 -12.25 -29.05
CA ASP A 439 1.26 -11.17 -28.66
C ASP A 439 0.86 -9.89 -29.41
N GLY A 440 -0.01 -9.10 -28.79
CA GLY A 440 -0.35 -7.75 -29.23
C GLY A 440 0.55 -6.73 -28.53
N GLY A 441 1.45 -6.11 -29.27
CA GLY A 441 2.21 -4.94 -28.81
C GLY A 441 1.30 -3.72 -28.66
N SER A 442 0.81 -3.49 -27.44
CA SER A 442 0.22 -2.22 -26.97
C SER A 442 0.21 -2.22 -25.44
N GLU A 443 -0.05 -1.05 -24.84
CA GLU A 443 0.08 -0.78 -23.40
C GLU A 443 -0.41 -1.92 -22.50
N HIS A 444 0.48 -2.43 -21.65
CA HIS A 444 0.15 -3.40 -20.62
C HIS A 444 -0.06 -2.67 -19.29
N SER A 445 -1.06 -3.11 -18.52
CA SER A 445 -1.30 -2.57 -17.17
C SER A 445 -0.23 -3.04 -16.21
N VAL A 446 0.02 -2.23 -15.17
CA VAL A 446 0.82 -2.63 -14.01
C VAL A 446 0.33 -4.00 -13.50
N CYS A 447 1.25 -4.95 -13.38
CA CYS A 447 0.92 -6.27 -12.83
C CYS A 447 1.04 -6.26 -11.30
N GLY A 448 0.40 -7.21 -10.63
CA GLY A 448 0.42 -7.25 -9.16
C GLY A 448 1.84 -7.38 -8.57
N PHE A 449 2.75 -8.00 -9.31
CA PHE A 449 4.16 -8.08 -8.92
C PHE A 449 4.85 -6.71 -8.87
N GLU A 450 4.61 -5.86 -9.87
CA GLU A 450 5.18 -4.51 -9.91
C GLU A 450 4.63 -3.66 -8.77
N LEU A 451 3.34 -3.79 -8.47
CA LEU A 451 2.71 -3.13 -7.33
C LEU A 451 3.33 -3.58 -5.99
N PHE A 452 3.63 -4.88 -5.84
CA PHE A 452 4.30 -5.39 -4.65
C PHE A 452 5.70 -4.78 -4.48
N PHE A 453 6.45 -4.66 -5.58
CA PHE A 453 7.75 -3.98 -5.56
C PHE A 453 7.63 -2.50 -5.19
N ASP A 454 6.64 -1.80 -5.74
CA ASP A 454 6.37 -0.39 -5.44
C ASP A 454 6.03 -0.21 -3.95
N PHE A 455 5.20 -1.09 -3.40
CA PHE A 455 4.83 -1.08 -1.97
C PHE A 455 6.06 -1.30 -1.05
N MET A 456 6.89 -2.30 -1.32
CA MET A 456 8.11 -2.57 -0.51
C MET A 456 9.18 -1.49 -0.65
N THR A 457 9.25 -0.83 -1.82
CA THR A 457 10.10 0.35 -2.00
C THR A 457 9.59 1.51 -1.17
N ALA A 458 8.29 1.77 -1.18
CA ALA A 458 7.69 2.81 -0.36
C ALA A 458 7.99 2.54 1.12
N PHE A 459 7.82 1.31 1.60
CA PHE A 459 8.26 0.92 2.94
C PHE A 459 9.73 1.27 3.19
N THR A 460 10.64 0.96 2.26
CA THR A 460 12.06 1.33 2.36
C THR A 460 12.26 2.85 2.48
N PHE A 461 11.43 3.68 1.83
CA PHE A 461 11.45 5.13 2.03
C PHE A 461 10.99 5.54 3.43
N ALA A 462 10.04 4.84 4.04
CA ALA A 462 9.68 5.05 5.45
C ALA A 462 10.88 4.78 6.38
N GLN A 463 11.69 3.78 6.07
CA GLN A 463 12.90 3.42 6.83
C GLN A 463 14.00 4.48 6.75
N VAL A 464 14.07 5.22 5.64
CA VAL A 464 14.91 6.43 5.56
C VAL A 464 14.46 7.48 6.57
N GLY A 465 13.16 7.54 6.87
CA GLY A 465 12.64 8.37 7.95
C GLY A 465 13.14 7.95 9.33
N SER A 466 13.20 6.65 9.61
CA SER A 466 13.81 6.14 10.84
C SER A 466 15.30 6.48 10.95
N LEU A 467 16.03 6.47 9.82
CA LEU A 467 17.41 6.95 9.78
C LEU A 467 17.53 8.43 10.19
N PHE A 468 16.60 9.29 9.74
CA PHE A 468 16.56 10.69 10.14
C PHE A 468 16.25 10.85 11.64
N LEU A 469 15.25 10.14 12.16
CA LEU A 469 14.82 10.26 13.57
C LEU A 469 15.91 9.84 14.56
N ARG A 470 16.84 8.95 14.18
CA ARG A 470 18.03 8.62 15.00
C ARG A 470 19.03 9.77 15.11
N HIS A 471 19.07 10.67 14.13
CA HIS A 471 19.97 11.81 14.10
C HIS A 471 19.27 13.08 13.58
N PRO A 472 18.31 13.65 14.33
CA PRO A 472 17.53 14.79 13.85
C PRO A 472 18.41 16.02 13.59
N GLY A 473 18.11 16.78 12.54
CA GLY A 473 18.82 18.02 12.18
C GLY A 473 19.26 18.06 10.71
N ALA A 474 19.92 19.15 10.30
CA ALA A 474 20.27 19.39 8.89
C ALA A 474 21.20 18.30 8.30
N ILE A 475 22.20 17.87 9.07
CA ILE A 475 23.11 16.79 8.65
C ILE A 475 22.35 15.44 8.57
N GLY A 476 21.45 15.18 9.51
CA GLY A 476 20.55 14.03 9.47
C GLY A 476 19.67 14.02 8.23
N ALA A 477 19.09 15.17 7.88
CA ALA A 477 18.29 15.34 6.67
C ALA A 477 19.12 15.05 5.41
N LEU A 478 20.38 15.53 5.36
CA LEU A 478 21.28 15.26 4.25
C LEU A 478 21.64 13.76 4.15
N ARG A 479 21.94 13.10 5.28
CA ARG A 479 22.15 11.64 5.35
C ARG A 479 20.94 10.86 4.82
N ALA A 480 19.74 11.25 5.26
CA ALA A 480 18.49 10.65 4.80
C ALA A 480 18.27 10.87 3.29
N LEU A 481 18.51 12.09 2.79
CA LEU A 481 18.31 12.44 1.39
C LEU A 481 19.24 11.66 0.44
N VAL A 482 20.51 11.47 0.79
CA VAL A 482 21.45 10.72 -0.07
C VAL A 482 21.14 9.23 -0.10
N VAL A 483 20.67 8.66 1.02
CA VAL A 483 20.20 7.26 1.06
C VAL A 483 18.88 7.12 0.31
N LEU A 484 17.96 8.08 0.46
CA LEU A 484 16.72 8.13 -0.32
C LEU A 484 17.00 8.14 -1.82
N ALA A 485 17.96 8.95 -2.27
CA ALA A 485 18.38 8.99 -3.67
C ALA A 485 18.90 7.63 -4.15
N ALA A 486 19.71 6.93 -3.35
CA ALA A 486 20.20 5.60 -3.69
C ALA A 486 19.07 4.56 -3.81
N VAL A 487 18.12 4.54 -2.88
CA VAL A 487 16.94 3.65 -2.94
C VAL A 487 16.06 4.01 -4.14
N TYR A 488 15.84 5.29 -4.40
CA TYR A 488 15.07 5.77 -5.56
C TYR A 488 15.73 5.37 -6.88
N CYS A 489 17.06 5.38 -6.94
CA CYS A 489 17.84 4.86 -8.06
C CYS A 489 17.64 3.35 -8.26
N CYS A 490 17.46 2.55 -7.20
CA CYS A 490 17.05 1.15 -7.32
C CYS A 490 15.65 1.00 -7.93
N TRP A 491 14.70 1.80 -7.44
CA TRP A 491 13.32 1.78 -7.91
C TRP A 491 13.20 2.17 -9.39
N THR A 492 13.82 3.30 -9.79
CA THR A 492 13.80 3.76 -11.18
C THR A 492 14.46 2.76 -12.14
N ALA A 493 15.52 2.06 -11.72
CA ALA A 493 16.16 1.01 -12.52
C ALA A 493 15.20 -0.16 -12.75
N PHE A 494 14.50 -0.61 -11.70
CA PHE A 494 13.47 -1.65 -11.81
C PHE A 494 12.29 -1.18 -12.67
N CYS A 495 11.82 0.05 -12.52
CA CYS A 495 10.78 0.65 -13.37
C CYS A 495 11.17 0.66 -14.84
N ALA A 496 12.41 1.06 -15.14
CA ALA A 496 12.91 1.05 -16.50
C ALA A 496 13.00 -0.36 -17.10
N ALA A 497 13.34 -1.37 -16.29
CA ALA A 497 13.40 -2.76 -16.70
C ALA A 497 11.99 -3.34 -16.97
N ALA A 498 11.06 -3.17 -16.04
CA ALA A 498 9.68 -3.64 -16.15
C ALA A 498 8.89 -2.93 -17.26
N ASN A 499 9.13 -1.63 -17.46
CA ASN A 499 8.52 -0.89 -18.58
C ASN A 499 9.09 -1.35 -19.94
N ALA A 500 10.34 -1.83 -19.98
CA ALA A 500 10.97 -2.29 -21.22
C ALA A 500 10.52 -3.71 -21.63
N GLY A 501 10.08 -4.53 -20.69
CA GLY A 501 9.54 -5.86 -20.96
C GLY A 501 8.78 -6.41 -19.75
N ARG A 502 7.72 -7.19 -20.01
CA ARG A 502 6.79 -7.64 -18.97
C ARG A 502 7.51 -8.46 -17.90
N ALA A 503 7.47 -7.98 -16.65
CA ALA A 503 8.20 -8.54 -15.52
C ALA A 503 7.72 -9.94 -15.07
N ASP A 504 6.52 -10.34 -15.48
CA ASP A 504 5.79 -11.51 -15.01
C ASP A 504 6.06 -12.80 -15.82
N ARG A 505 6.80 -12.73 -16.93
CA ARG A 505 6.97 -13.86 -17.87
C ARG A 505 8.35 -14.49 -17.89
N GLY A 506 8.37 -15.83 -17.97
CA GLY A 506 9.57 -16.61 -18.27
C GLY A 506 10.69 -16.46 -17.23
N PRO A 507 11.97 -16.52 -17.64
CA PRO A 507 13.12 -16.41 -16.73
C PRO A 507 13.23 -15.03 -16.05
N LEU A 508 12.67 -13.98 -16.65
CA LEU A 508 12.67 -12.61 -16.10
C LEU A 508 11.96 -12.52 -14.75
N ARG A 509 10.92 -13.33 -14.52
CA ARG A 509 10.20 -13.38 -13.24
C ARG A 509 11.13 -13.66 -12.06
N ARG A 510 12.17 -14.50 -12.24
CA ARG A 510 13.12 -14.81 -11.16
C ARG A 510 13.97 -13.59 -10.78
N LEU A 511 14.40 -12.81 -11.77
CA LEU A 511 15.17 -11.59 -11.53
C LEU A 511 14.34 -10.54 -10.80
N HIS A 512 13.07 -10.39 -11.17
CA HIS A 512 12.18 -9.46 -10.49
C HIS A 512 11.88 -9.91 -9.05
N VAL A 513 11.67 -11.21 -8.80
CA VAL A 513 11.54 -11.77 -7.43
C VAL A 513 12.79 -11.51 -6.60
N ALA A 514 13.97 -11.71 -7.17
CA ALA A 514 15.23 -11.39 -6.50
C ALA A 514 15.32 -9.88 -6.18
N ALA A 515 14.93 -9.00 -7.11
CA ALA A 515 14.87 -7.56 -6.87
C ALA A 515 13.86 -7.19 -5.77
N LEU A 516 12.70 -7.84 -5.73
CA LEU A 516 11.72 -7.63 -4.67
C LEU A 516 12.26 -8.03 -3.29
N PHE A 517 12.92 -9.18 -3.19
CA PHE A 517 13.59 -9.56 -1.94
C PHE A 517 14.75 -8.62 -1.60
N GLY A 518 15.48 -8.17 -2.62
CA GLY A 518 16.53 -7.15 -2.49
C GLY A 518 15.99 -5.86 -1.88
N VAL A 519 14.86 -5.32 -2.35
CA VAL A 519 14.32 -4.08 -1.77
C VAL A 519 13.81 -4.28 -0.34
N VAL A 520 13.26 -5.46 0.00
CA VAL A 520 12.93 -5.86 1.37
C VAL A 520 14.14 -5.78 2.30
N LEU A 521 15.26 -6.39 1.89
CA LEU A 521 16.51 -6.35 2.65
C LEU A 521 17.12 -4.95 2.71
N LEU A 522 16.92 -4.14 1.66
CA LEU A 522 17.35 -2.75 1.63
C LEU A 522 16.60 -1.93 2.69
N GLY A 523 15.28 -2.11 2.80
CA GLY A 523 14.45 -1.53 3.87
C GLY A 523 14.95 -1.88 5.27
N LEU A 524 15.26 -3.15 5.51
CA LEU A 524 15.81 -3.61 6.78
C LEU A 524 17.13 -2.91 7.14
N ALA A 525 18.05 -2.82 6.19
CA ALA A 525 19.41 -2.33 6.44
C ALA A 525 19.52 -0.79 6.42
N THR A 526 18.56 -0.09 5.80
CA THR A 526 18.55 1.37 5.61
C THR A 526 18.75 2.18 6.91
N PRO A 527 18.07 1.88 8.04
CA PRO A 527 18.28 2.61 9.29
C PRO A 527 19.71 2.52 9.83
N GLY A 528 20.46 1.49 9.41
CA GLY A 528 21.85 1.23 9.80
C GLY A 528 22.90 1.80 8.83
N ALA A 529 22.53 2.50 7.76
CA ALA A 529 23.42 2.88 6.65
C ALA A 529 24.69 3.67 7.03
N PHE A 530 24.69 4.35 8.19
CA PHE A 530 25.82 5.16 8.68
C PHE A 530 26.49 4.58 9.95
N THR A 531 26.12 3.38 10.39
CA THR A 531 26.59 2.80 11.67
C THR A 531 28.04 2.27 11.63
N GLY A 532 28.64 2.09 10.45
CA GLY A 532 30.03 1.64 10.28
C GLY A 532 30.26 0.15 10.53
N SER A 533 31.52 -0.23 10.73
CA SER A 533 31.99 -1.64 10.82
C SER A 533 31.42 -2.46 11.99
N HIS A 534 30.83 -1.82 13.00
CA HIS A 534 30.22 -2.50 14.16
C HIS A 534 29.04 -3.42 13.80
N SER A 535 28.48 -3.31 12.57
CA SER A 535 27.40 -4.16 12.05
C SER A 535 27.71 -4.73 10.65
N GLY A 536 28.92 -5.25 10.44
CA GLY A 536 29.41 -5.69 9.11
C GLY A 536 28.47 -6.59 8.29
N VAL A 537 27.59 -7.38 8.95
CA VAL A 537 26.60 -8.22 8.27
C VAL A 537 25.43 -7.41 7.69
N LEU A 538 24.78 -6.54 8.46
CA LEU A 538 23.69 -5.67 7.95
C LEU A 538 24.17 -4.78 6.81
N LEU A 539 25.43 -4.42 6.89
CA LEU A 539 26.14 -3.61 5.93
C LEU A 539 26.36 -4.34 4.59
N ALA A 540 26.83 -5.60 4.66
CA ALA A 540 26.90 -6.50 3.51
C ALA A 540 25.50 -6.80 2.93
N VAL A 541 24.49 -6.92 3.79
CA VAL A 541 23.08 -7.07 3.38
C VAL A 541 22.62 -5.85 2.58
N PHE A 542 22.89 -4.62 3.04
CA PHE A 542 22.55 -3.40 2.29
C PHE A 542 23.18 -3.41 0.88
N LEU A 543 24.49 -3.60 0.82
CA LEU A 543 25.24 -3.56 -0.45
C LEU A 543 24.80 -4.69 -1.39
N GLY A 544 24.64 -5.91 -0.86
CA GLY A 544 24.17 -7.06 -1.61
C GLY A 544 22.75 -6.85 -2.14
N ALA A 545 21.84 -6.35 -1.30
CA ALA A 545 20.48 -5.98 -1.68
C ALA A 545 20.45 -4.92 -2.79
N TYR A 546 21.22 -3.85 -2.63
CA TYR A 546 21.36 -2.79 -3.63
C TYR A 546 21.84 -3.36 -4.98
N LEU A 547 22.90 -4.18 -4.97
CA LEU A 547 23.45 -4.82 -6.17
C LEU A 547 22.44 -5.79 -6.80
N VAL A 548 21.74 -6.60 -6.02
CA VAL A 548 20.72 -7.54 -6.52
C VAL A 548 19.63 -6.80 -7.27
N VAL A 549 19.11 -5.69 -6.74
CA VAL A 549 18.07 -4.90 -7.42
C VAL A 549 18.62 -4.29 -8.70
N ARG A 550 19.80 -3.66 -8.63
CA ARG A 550 20.38 -2.88 -9.73
C ARG A 550 20.89 -3.77 -10.87
N LEU A 551 21.68 -4.79 -10.54
CA LEU A 551 22.17 -5.77 -11.51
C LEU A 551 21.06 -6.69 -12.01
N GLY A 552 20.09 -7.04 -11.16
CA GLY A 552 18.89 -7.77 -11.59
C GLY A 552 18.09 -7.00 -12.64
N SER A 553 17.89 -5.69 -12.43
CA SER A 553 17.25 -4.81 -13.40
C SER A 553 18.04 -4.68 -14.71
N ALA A 554 19.38 -4.58 -14.61
CA ALA A 554 20.26 -4.58 -15.78
C ALA A 554 20.20 -5.92 -16.54
N ALA A 555 20.19 -7.05 -15.82
CA ALA A 555 20.06 -8.39 -16.40
C ALA A 555 18.72 -8.58 -17.10
N THR A 556 17.62 -8.05 -16.52
CA THR A 556 16.32 -8.02 -17.21
C THR A 556 16.42 -7.32 -18.55
N LEU A 557 17.06 -6.15 -18.61
CA LEU A 557 17.29 -5.42 -19.86
C LEU A 557 18.19 -6.19 -20.84
N TYR A 558 19.14 -6.99 -20.35
CA TYR A 558 20.06 -7.77 -21.18
C TYR A 558 19.35 -8.90 -21.93
N HIS A 559 18.37 -9.52 -21.27
CA HIS A 559 17.56 -10.60 -21.83
C HIS A 559 16.48 -10.12 -22.82
N LEU A 560 16.33 -8.82 -23.02
CA LEU A 560 15.47 -8.28 -24.08
C LEU A 560 16.23 -8.24 -25.41
N ASP A 561 15.56 -8.58 -26.50
CA ASP A 561 16.21 -8.68 -27.82
C ASP A 561 16.68 -7.30 -28.36
N GLY A 562 17.86 -7.32 -28.98
CA GLY A 562 18.41 -6.22 -29.77
C GLY A 562 19.55 -5.42 -29.12
N ARG A 563 20.49 -4.96 -29.96
CA ARG A 563 21.72 -4.24 -29.56
C ARG A 563 21.48 -3.03 -28.65
N ALA A 564 20.35 -2.35 -28.80
CA ALA A 564 19.98 -1.20 -27.97
C ALA A 564 19.59 -1.60 -26.54
N ALA A 565 18.97 -2.77 -26.34
CA ALA A 565 18.67 -3.32 -25.02
C ALA A 565 19.95 -3.78 -24.32
N THR A 566 20.80 -4.53 -25.02
CA THR A 566 22.11 -4.96 -24.51
C THR A 566 22.98 -3.78 -24.07
N ARG A 567 23.09 -2.72 -24.88
CA ARG A 567 23.85 -1.52 -24.50
C ARG A 567 23.27 -0.83 -23.26
N ARG A 568 21.94 -0.79 -23.11
CA ARG A 568 21.28 -0.24 -21.92
C ARG A 568 21.59 -1.09 -20.69
N ALA A 569 21.55 -2.41 -20.82
CA ALA A 569 21.91 -3.33 -19.76
C ALA A 569 23.35 -3.12 -19.29
N LEU A 570 24.30 -3.08 -20.22
CA LEU A 570 25.72 -2.87 -19.89
C LEU A 570 25.97 -1.51 -19.22
N LEU A 571 25.35 -0.43 -19.72
CA LEU A 571 25.44 0.88 -19.07
C LEU A 571 24.81 0.86 -17.68
N SER A 572 23.63 0.25 -17.53
CA SER A 572 22.95 0.12 -16.23
C SER A 572 23.78 -0.69 -15.24
N ALA A 573 24.43 -1.77 -15.68
CA ALA A 573 25.31 -2.60 -14.87
C ALA A 573 26.57 -1.84 -14.47
N ALA A 574 27.23 -1.15 -15.41
CA ALA A 574 28.40 -0.32 -15.12
C ALA A 574 28.07 0.81 -14.12
N CYS A 575 26.89 1.44 -14.27
CA CYS A 575 26.43 2.45 -13.32
C CYS A 575 26.15 1.84 -11.94
N ALA A 576 25.55 0.66 -11.89
CA ALA A 576 25.31 -0.06 -10.65
C ALA A 576 26.60 -0.42 -9.92
N VAL A 577 27.61 -0.95 -10.62
CA VAL A 577 28.91 -1.31 -10.03
C VAL A 577 29.63 -0.04 -9.55
N GLY A 578 29.73 1.00 -10.38
CA GLY A 578 30.41 2.23 -10.00
C GLY A 578 29.75 2.93 -8.79
N ALA A 579 28.41 2.98 -8.74
CA ALA A 579 27.72 3.51 -7.56
C ALA A 579 27.91 2.61 -6.33
N ALA A 580 27.90 1.28 -6.52
CA ALA A 580 28.10 0.32 -5.45
C ALA A 580 29.50 0.39 -4.83
N GLU A 581 30.54 0.75 -5.60
CA GLU A 581 31.89 0.98 -5.06
C GLU A 581 31.90 2.13 -4.06
N TYR A 582 31.27 3.26 -4.39
CA TYR A 582 31.12 4.39 -3.46
C TYR A 582 30.25 4.03 -2.27
N VAL A 583 29.13 3.34 -2.49
CA VAL A 583 28.26 2.86 -1.42
C VAL A 583 29.06 1.96 -0.49
N ALA A 584 29.77 0.96 -1.01
CA ALA A 584 30.59 0.02 -0.25
C ALA A 584 31.65 0.74 0.59
N ALA A 585 32.37 1.71 0.00
CA ALA A 585 33.34 2.52 0.72
C ALA A 585 32.69 3.34 1.84
N ALA A 586 31.52 3.96 1.59
CA ALA A 586 30.79 4.76 2.57
C ALA A 586 30.34 3.90 3.76
N VAL A 587 29.79 2.76 3.42
CA VAL A 587 29.29 1.69 4.28
C VAL A 587 30.41 1.18 5.20
N LEU A 588 31.59 0.86 4.66
CA LEU A 588 32.75 0.41 5.44
C LEU A 588 33.31 1.49 6.36
N LEU A 589 33.35 2.74 5.89
CA LEU A 589 33.88 3.87 6.66
C LEU A 589 32.97 4.25 7.84
N GLY A 590 31.65 4.30 7.61
CA GLY A 590 30.66 4.69 8.61
C GLY A 590 30.77 6.16 9.08
N GLY A 591 29.89 6.52 10.01
CA GLY A 591 29.89 7.84 10.65
C GLY A 591 29.70 9.00 9.67
N LEU A 592 30.14 10.21 10.07
CA LEU A 592 30.05 11.39 9.18
C LEU A 592 31.03 11.32 8.00
N GLY A 593 32.16 10.62 8.16
CA GLY A 593 33.16 10.45 7.09
C GLY A 593 32.61 9.73 5.86
N ALA A 594 31.57 8.91 6.03
CA ALA A 594 30.87 8.23 4.94
C ALA A 594 30.04 9.17 4.05
N LEU A 595 29.64 10.35 4.54
CA LEU A 595 28.69 11.22 3.84
C LEU A 595 29.19 11.71 2.46
N PRO A 596 30.44 12.17 2.29
CA PRO A 596 30.97 12.50 0.97
C PRO A 596 30.92 11.33 -0.03
N LEU A 597 31.10 10.10 0.43
CA LEU A 597 31.04 8.90 -0.42
C LEU A 597 29.61 8.59 -0.85
N TRP A 598 28.62 8.76 0.04
CA TRP A 598 27.21 8.71 -0.34
C TRP A 598 26.82 9.80 -1.34
N ILE A 599 27.33 11.03 -1.16
CA ILE A 599 27.13 12.13 -2.10
C ILE A 599 27.78 11.78 -3.45
N ALA A 600 28.98 11.19 -3.45
CA ALA A 600 29.65 10.74 -4.66
C ALA A 600 28.87 9.63 -5.37
N ALA A 601 28.31 8.67 -4.63
CA ALA A 601 27.43 7.64 -5.18
C ALA A 601 26.20 8.26 -5.86
N ALA A 602 25.49 9.16 -5.17
CA ALA A 602 24.33 9.86 -5.73
C ALA A 602 24.70 10.76 -6.92
N GLY A 603 25.85 11.44 -6.86
CA GLY A 603 26.38 12.25 -7.95
C GLY A 603 26.73 11.42 -9.19
N PHE A 604 27.35 10.25 -8.99
CA PHE A 604 27.66 9.30 -10.05
C PHE A 604 26.38 8.81 -10.76
N GLU A 605 25.34 8.48 -9.99
CA GLU A 605 24.01 8.13 -10.52
C GLU A 605 23.40 9.30 -11.31
N ALA A 606 23.43 10.51 -10.75
CA ALA A 606 22.90 11.69 -11.43
C ALA A 606 23.61 11.98 -12.75
N VAL A 607 24.94 11.82 -12.81
CA VAL A 607 25.72 11.96 -14.04
C VAL A 607 25.36 10.87 -15.04
N ALA A 608 25.20 9.62 -14.60
CA ALA A 608 24.78 8.52 -15.46
C ALA A 608 23.38 8.76 -16.07
N VAL A 609 22.43 9.25 -15.27
CA VAL A 609 21.09 9.64 -15.71
C VAL A 609 21.15 10.84 -16.66
N GLY A 610 21.99 11.82 -16.39
CA GLY A 610 22.22 12.98 -17.26
C GLY A 610 22.80 12.57 -18.62
N ALA A 611 23.80 11.70 -18.65
CA ALA A 611 24.36 11.14 -19.87
C ALA A 611 23.31 10.33 -20.66
N ALA A 612 22.46 9.59 -19.95
CA ALA A 612 21.32 8.90 -20.53
C ALA A 612 20.29 9.85 -21.17
N ALA A 613 20.06 11.02 -20.58
CA ALA A 613 19.13 12.04 -21.07
C ALA A 613 19.56 12.71 -22.38
N VAL A 614 20.86 12.74 -22.68
CA VAL A 614 21.44 13.32 -23.92
C VAL A 614 21.50 12.28 -25.06
N GLY A 615 21.31 10.99 -24.77
CA GLY A 615 21.43 9.91 -25.75
C GLY A 615 20.37 9.90 -26.86
N ARG A 616 20.80 9.79 -28.12
CA ARG A 616 19.94 9.81 -29.33
C ARG A 616 19.28 8.47 -29.70
N ARG A 617 19.18 7.47 -28.82
CA ARG A 617 18.71 6.11 -29.19
C ARG A 617 17.78 5.42 -28.17
N ARG A 618 17.22 6.14 -27.21
CA ARG A 618 16.39 5.54 -26.15
C ARG A 618 14.90 5.75 -26.43
N ARG A 619 14.14 4.64 -26.49
CA ARG A 619 12.67 4.59 -26.61
C ARG A 619 12.03 4.53 -25.21
N THR A 620 10.93 5.24 -24.98
CA THR A 620 9.99 4.92 -23.88
C THR A 620 8.98 3.91 -24.44
N ALA A 621 8.92 2.71 -23.86
CA ALA A 621 8.15 1.61 -24.45
C ALA A 621 6.64 1.73 -24.15
N ALA A 622 6.24 2.07 -22.92
CA ALA A 622 4.86 2.38 -22.55
C ALA A 622 4.81 3.61 -21.63
N ALA A 623 4.08 4.65 -22.06
CA ALA A 623 3.94 5.90 -21.30
C ALA A 623 2.90 5.77 -20.20
N GLY A 624 1.73 5.18 -20.50
CA GLY A 624 0.69 4.90 -19.51
C GLY A 624 1.13 3.94 -18.41
N HIS A 625 1.90 2.90 -18.74
CA HIS A 625 2.45 1.98 -17.73
C HIS A 625 3.39 2.69 -16.76
N LEU A 626 4.29 3.55 -17.28
CA LEU A 626 5.20 4.31 -16.44
C LEU A 626 4.45 5.29 -15.55
N SER A 627 3.48 6.04 -16.10
CA SER A 627 2.71 7.00 -15.31
C SER A 627 1.91 6.33 -14.21
N GLU A 628 1.31 5.16 -14.50
CA GLU A 628 0.60 4.34 -13.53
C GLU A 628 1.50 3.99 -12.33
N ARG A 629 2.77 3.62 -12.56
CA ARG A 629 3.74 3.32 -11.48
C ARG A 629 4.17 4.52 -10.65
N PHE A 630 4.39 5.67 -11.27
CA PHE A 630 4.69 6.90 -10.52
C PHE A 630 3.49 7.35 -9.68
N ALA A 631 2.28 7.21 -10.22
CA ALA A 631 1.05 7.42 -9.46
C ALA A 631 0.97 6.50 -8.23
N PHE A 632 1.23 5.21 -8.40
CA PHE A 632 1.29 4.28 -7.28
C PHE A 632 2.33 4.72 -6.23
N LEU A 633 3.55 5.08 -6.65
CA LEU A 633 4.59 5.52 -5.74
C LEU A 633 4.17 6.73 -4.89
N VAL A 634 3.48 7.71 -5.48
CA VAL A 634 3.01 8.90 -4.77
C VAL A 634 1.91 8.55 -3.77
N ILE A 635 0.96 7.68 -4.12
CA ILE A 635 -0.11 7.25 -3.19
C ILE A 635 0.48 6.46 -2.02
N LEU A 636 1.40 5.55 -2.29
CA LEU A 636 2.11 4.80 -1.26
C LEU A 636 2.92 5.70 -0.35
N GLY A 637 3.57 6.74 -0.89
CA GLY A 637 4.25 7.76 -0.09
C GLY A 637 3.31 8.53 0.84
N LEU A 638 2.14 8.93 0.33
CA LEU A 638 1.13 9.62 1.14
C LEU A 638 0.59 8.71 2.25
N ASP A 639 0.37 7.44 1.95
CA ASP A 639 -0.02 6.45 2.96
C ASP A 639 1.01 6.32 4.07
N ILE A 640 2.32 6.29 3.75
CA ILE A 640 3.39 6.25 4.76
C ILE A 640 3.33 7.46 5.71
N SER A 641 3.04 8.64 5.18
CA SER A 641 2.85 9.85 6.00
C SER A 641 1.69 9.70 6.98
N LEU A 642 0.60 9.05 6.57
CA LEU A 642 -0.60 8.84 7.38
C LEU A 642 -0.40 7.71 8.39
N ASN A 643 0.17 6.57 7.97
CA ASN A 643 0.45 5.43 8.83
C ASN A 643 1.48 5.77 9.92
N GLY A 644 2.44 6.65 9.63
CA GLY A 644 3.41 7.14 10.61
C GLY A 644 2.76 7.87 11.81
N VAL A 645 1.57 8.46 11.64
CA VAL A 645 0.77 9.02 12.74
C VAL A 645 -0.12 7.94 13.37
N GLY A 646 -0.75 7.10 12.54
CA GLY A 646 -1.69 6.05 12.96
C GLY A 646 -1.09 5.00 13.90
N THR A 647 0.17 4.61 13.67
CA THR A 647 0.90 3.66 14.54
C THR A 647 1.06 4.15 15.98
N ARG A 648 0.98 5.46 16.26
CA ARG A 648 1.14 5.97 17.64
C ARG A 648 -0.11 5.83 18.52
N PHE A 649 -1.25 5.52 17.92
CA PHE A 649 -2.46 5.22 18.68
C PHE A 649 -2.39 3.85 19.38
N SER A 650 -1.51 2.91 18.96
CA SER A 650 -1.41 1.60 19.60
C SER A 650 -0.81 1.65 21.00
N ASP A 651 0.08 2.62 21.24
CA ASP A 651 0.94 2.64 22.43
C ASP A 651 0.48 3.68 23.47
N THR A 652 -0.45 4.59 23.11
CA THR A 652 -0.81 5.73 23.95
C THR A 652 -2.32 6.05 23.96
N PRO A 653 -2.85 6.57 25.09
CA PRO A 653 -4.25 6.95 25.20
C PRO A 653 -4.68 7.95 24.14
N ILE A 654 -5.81 7.70 23.47
CA ILE A 654 -6.28 8.56 22.39
C ILE A 654 -6.84 9.87 22.94
N GLY A 655 -6.11 10.97 22.72
CA GLY A 655 -6.51 12.32 23.11
C GLY A 655 -7.10 13.16 21.96
N PRO A 656 -7.86 14.23 22.26
CA PRO A 656 -8.42 15.13 21.25
C PRO A 656 -7.35 15.82 20.39
N VAL A 657 -6.17 16.08 20.95
CA VAL A 657 -5.02 16.64 20.23
C VAL A 657 -4.51 15.68 19.16
N LEU A 658 -4.35 14.38 19.47
CA LEU A 658 -3.89 13.39 18.51
C LEU A 658 -4.89 13.22 17.36
N ILE A 659 -6.20 13.25 17.66
CA ILE A 659 -7.26 13.25 16.65
C ILE A 659 -7.16 14.49 15.77
N ALA A 660 -6.97 15.68 16.35
CA ALA A 660 -6.83 16.93 15.59
C ALA A 660 -5.57 16.92 14.70
N VAL A 661 -4.42 16.49 15.23
CA VAL A 661 -3.17 16.32 14.48
C VAL A 661 -3.38 15.37 13.30
N THR A 662 -3.99 14.21 13.53
CA THR A 662 -4.27 13.20 12.50
C THR A 662 -5.24 13.74 11.43
N GLY A 663 -6.31 14.44 11.85
CA GLY A 663 -7.28 15.03 10.93
C GLY A 663 -6.69 16.13 10.06
N ILE A 664 -5.84 17.00 10.62
CA ILE A 664 -5.15 18.05 9.85
C ILE A 664 -4.07 17.45 8.96
N ALA A 665 -3.31 16.46 9.43
CA ALA A 665 -2.35 15.72 8.63
C ALA A 665 -3.01 15.05 7.42
N LEU A 666 -4.17 14.42 7.62
CA LEU A 666 -4.99 13.90 6.54
C LEU A 666 -5.41 14.99 5.56
N ALA A 667 -5.91 16.13 6.05
CA ALA A 667 -6.28 17.24 5.19
C ALA A 667 -5.10 17.72 4.31
N ILE A 668 -3.89 17.81 4.87
CA ILE A 668 -2.68 18.16 4.11
C ILE A 668 -2.34 17.08 3.08
N CYS A 669 -2.36 15.80 3.46
CA CYS A 669 -2.11 14.69 2.53
C CYS A 669 -3.14 14.67 1.39
N VAL A 670 -4.41 14.97 1.68
CA VAL A 670 -5.48 15.11 0.69
C VAL A 670 -5.25 16.31 -0.23
N LEU A 671 -4.74 17.43 0.28
CA LEU A 671 -4.38 18.58 -0.56
C LEU A 671 -3.22 18.25 -1.48
N MET A 672 -2.17 17.59 -0.96
CA MET A 672 -1.06 17.09 -1.76
C MET A 672 -1.57 16.15 -2.85
N TRP A 673 -2.34 15.14 -2.45
CA TRP A 673 -3.02 14.19 -3.32
C TRP A 673 -3.81 14.89 -4.43
N TRP A 674 -4.65 15.87 -4.08
CA TRP A 674 -5.46 16.62 -5.04
C TRP A 674 -4.57 17.32 -6.07
N LEU A 675 -3.54 18.03 -5.62
CA LEU A 675 -2.63 18.78 -6.50
C LEU A 675 -1.90 17.89 -7.53
N TYR A 676 -1.65 16.62 -7.19
CA TYR A 676 -0.96 15.68 -8.08
C TYR A 676 -1.90 14.88 -8.99
N PHE A 677 -2.98 14.32 -8.44
CA PHE A 677 -3.86 13.41 -9.20
C PHE A 677 -4.85 14.12 -10.09
N ASP A 678 -5.36 15.26 -9.66
CA ASP A 678 -6.45 15.94 -10.38
C ASP A 678 -5.98 16.53 -11.73
N THR A 679 -4.68 16.74 -11.90
CA THR A 679 -4.10 17.33 -13.11
C THR A 679 -2.72 16.78 -13.48
N LEU A 680 -1.71 16.87 -12.60
CA LEU A 680 -0.32 16.57 -12.98
C LEU A 680 -0.15 15.18 -13.61
N THR A 681 -0.80 14.17 -13.04
CA THR A 681 -0.69 12.77 -13.49
C THR A 681 -1.17 12.60 -14.94
N HIS A 682 -2.40 13.01 -15.24
CA HIS A 682 -2.99 12.86 -16.58
C HIS A 682 -2.25 13.66 -17.64
N TYR A 683 -1.78 14.86 -17.30
CA TYR A 683 -1.03 15.70 -18.24
C TYR A 683 0.35 15.14 -18.54
N ALA A 684 1.05 14.65 -17.52
CA ALA A 684 2.40 14.14 -17.71
C ALA A 684 2.39 12.84 -18.53
N GLU A 685 1.41 11.96 -18.31
CA GLU A 685 1.14 10.81 -19.18
C GLU A 685 0.89 11.26 -20.62
N HIS A 686 -0.03 12.19 -20.84
CA HIS A 686 -0.33 12.71 -22.17
C HIS A 686 0.90 13.33 -22.84
N ARG A 687 1.72 14.08 -22.11
CA ARG A 687 2.95 14.68 -22.64
C ARG A 687 3.98 13.62 -23.04
N LEU A 688 4.10 12.54 -22.27
CA LEU A 688 4.94 11.39 -22.62
C LEU A 688 4.43 10.71 -23.90
N HIS A 689 3.12 10.57 -24.07
CA HIS A 689 2.51 10.06 -25.30
C HIS A 689 2.77 10.95 -26.51
N LEU A 690 2.55 12.27 -26.39
CA LEU A 690 2.82 13.23 -27.46
C LEU A 690 4.29 13.20 -27.89
N LEU A 691 5.22 13.23 -26.93
CA LEU A 691 6.65 13.16 -27.23
C LEU A 691 7.04 11.81 -27.86
N HIS A 692 6.34 10.72 -27.51
CA HIS A 692 6.51 9.44 -28.15
C HIS A 692 6.04 9.45 -29.62
N GLN A 693 4.88 10.04 -29.91
CA GLN A 693 4.36 10.19 -31.28
C GLN A 693 5.26 11.11 -32.12
N LEU A 694 5.67 12.26 -31.57
CA LEU A 694 6.60 13.18 -32.23
C LEU A 694 7.95 12.51 -32.52
N HIS A 695 8.44 11.65 -31.62
CA HIS A 695 9.59 10.82 -31.91
C HIS A 695 9.36 9.92 -33.13
N GLN A 696 8.25 9.17 -33.18
CA GLN A 696 7.95 8.26 -34.30
C GLN A 696 7.92 9.00 -35.65
N HIS A 697 7.42 10.24 -35.68
CA HIS A 697 7.27 11.01 -36.92
C HIS A 697 8.47 11.92 -37.27
N ARG A 698 9.20 12.46 -36.29
CA ARG A 698 10.23 13.52 -36.49
C ARG A 698 11.62 13.18 -35.96
N GLY A 699 11.81 12.04 -35.29
CA GLY A 699 13.11 11.63 -34.76
C GLY A 699 13.59 12.42 -33.54
N GLU A 700 12.71 13.13 -32.83
CA GLU A 700 13.02 14.03 -31.69
C GLU A 700 13.39 13.30 -30.36
N LEU A 701 14.22 12.26 -30.42
CA LEU A 701 14.62 11.41 -29.29
C LEU A 701 15.23 12.17 -28.10
N GLY A 702 15.94 13.27 -28.36
CA GLY A 702 16.59 14.05 -27.31
C GLY A 702 15.59 14.79 -26.40
N ALA A 703 14.49 15.31 -26.96
CA ALA A 703 13.48 16.03 -26.20
C ALA A 703 12.69 15.08 -25.28
N GLN A 704 12.31 13.91 -25.81
CA GLN A 704 11.64 12.85 -25.05
C GLN A 704 12.50 12.34 -23.88
N ASN A 705 13.78 12.07 -24.11
CA ASN A 705 14.67 11.56 -23.06
C ASN A 705 14.98 12.61 -21.98
N ARG A 706 15.15 13.89 -22.34
CA ARG A 706 15.30 14.97 -21.36
C ARG A 706 14.04 15.17 -20.51
N PHE A 707 12.86 15.15 -21.13
CA PHE A 707 11.61 15.26 -20.40
C PHE A 707 11.43 14.08 -19.45
N ARG A 708 11.59 12.84 -19.92
CA ARG A 708 11.53 11.66 -19.03
C ARG A 708 12.48 11.78 -17.86
N HIS A 709 13.78 11.96 -18.10
CA HIS A 709 14.76 11.83 -17.02
C HIS A 709 14.80 13.02 -16.06
N TRP A 710 14.71 14.25 -16.57
CA TRP A 710 14.80 15.44 -15.70
C TRP A 710 13.45 15.87 -15.15
N HIS A 711 12.40 15.87 -15.99
CA HIS A 711 11.10 16.38 -15.58
C HIS A 711 10.19 15.30 -14.99
N TYR A 712 10.35 14.05 -15.43
CA TYR A 712 9.58 12.94 -14.88
C TYR A 712 10.37 12.26 -13.75
N ASP A 713 11.39 11.46 -14.06
CA ASP A 713 12.14 10.69 -13.07
C ASP A 713 12.81 11.61 -12.02
N GLY A 714 13.44 12.72 -12.41
CA GLY A 714 14.15 13.62 -11.50
C GLY A 714 13.23 14.38 -10.53
N LEU A 715 12.16 15.01 -11.03
CA LEU A 715 11.25 15.77 -10.17
C LEU A 715 10.40 14.88 -9.26
N HIS A 716 10.11 13.63 -9.65
CA HIS A 716 9.43 12.70 -8.75
C HIS A 716 10.28 12.30 -7.55
N LEU A 717 11.61 12.32 -7.64
CA LEU A 717 12.47 12.18 -6.45
C LEU A 717 12.19 13.31 -5.46
N ALA A 718 12.03 14.55 -5.93
CA ALA A 718 11.69 15.69 -5.08
C ALA A 718 10.27 15.57 -4.50
N VAL A 719 9.29 15.11 -5.30
CA VAL A 719 7.94 14.79 -4.82
C VAL A 719 7.99 13.79 -3.67
N VAL A 720 8.68 12.66 -3.86
CA VAL A 720 8.83 11.61 -2.84
C VAL A 720 9.60 12.12 -1.62
N ALA A 721 10.71 12.85 -1.81
CA ALA A 721 11.48 13.42 -0.71
C ALA A 721 10.65 14.41 0.13
N GLY A 722 9.81 15.23 -0.51
CA GLY A 722 8.89 16.14 0.17
C GLY A 722 7.85 15.40 1.01
N ILE A 723 7.26 14.34 0.46
CA ILE A 723 6.30 13.47 1.17
C ILE A 723 6.98 12.78 2.36
N VAL A 724 8.15 12.15 2.16
CA VAL A 724 8.89 11.46 3.22
C VAL A 724 9.28 12.42 4.34
N ALA A 725 9.82 13.60 4.01
CA ALA A 725 10.19 14.61 5.00
C ALA A 725 8.96 15.09 5.82
N PHE A 726 7.84 15.30 5.15
CA PHE A 726 6.58 15.65 5.81
C PHE A 726 6.10 14.54 6.74
N GLY A 727 6.07 13.28 6.27
CA GLY A 727 5.66 12.12 7.05
C GLY A 727 6.55 11.87 8.28
N VAL A 728 7.87 12.09 8.15
CA VAL A 728 8.82 12.02 9.28
C VAL A 728 8.53 13.08 10.33
N GLY A 729 8.27 14.32 9.89
CA GLY A 729 7.87 15.40 10.79
C GLY A 729 6.56 15.09 11.52
N LEU A 730 5.56 14.59 10.80
CA LEU A 730 4.28 14.15 11.39
C LEU A 730 4.45 13.02 12.41
N ARG A 731 5.28 12.03 12.09
CA ARG A 731 5.61 10.93 13.01
C ARG A 731 6.25 11.45 14.30
N SER A 732 7.22 12.36 14.20
CA SER A 732 7.84 12.99 15.39
C SER A 732 6.82 13.80 16.21
N ILE A 733 5.95 14.57 15.55
CA ILE A 733 4.90 15.34 16.24
C ILE A 733 3.95 14.39 16.97
N ALA A 734 3.50 13.32 16.32
CA ALA A 734 2.62 12.32 16.92
C ALA A 734 3.30 11.62 18.11
N GLU A 735 4.59 11.29 18.00
CA GLU A 735 5.42 10.76 19.08
C GLU A 735 5.46 11.67 20.31
N ASN A 736 5.63 12.97 20.10
CA ASN A 736 5.68 13.93 21.20
C ASN A 736 4.30 14.22 21.79
N VAL A 737 3.25 14.29 20.97
CA VAL A 737 1.85 14.38 21.44
C VAL A 737 1.48 13.17 22.32
N ALA A 738 1.95 11.99 21.94
CA ALA A 738 1.72 10.74 22.64
C ALA A 738 2.45 10.69 24.01
N ARG A 739 3.65 11.29 24.12
CA ARG A 739 4.42 11.36 25.37
C ARG A 739 3.92 12.45 26.32
N ASP A 740 3.60 13.63 25.80
CA ASP A 740 3.30 14.82 26.59
C ASP A 740 1.78 15.05 26.68
N ALA A 741 1.16 14.62 27.79
CA ALA A 741 -0.29 14.73 27.99
C ALA A 741 -0.79 16.16 28.34
N GLU A 742 0.04 17.21 28.28
CA GLU A 742 -0.17 18.40 29.12
C GLU A 742 -0.68 19.71 28.44
N PRO A 743 -0.46 20.06 27.14
CA PRO A 743 -1.02 21.30 26.56
C PRO A 743 -2.33 21.12 25.77
N PRO A 744 -3.33 22.03 25.87
CA PRO A 744 -4.63 21.94 25.18
C PRO A 744 -4.59 21.95 23.64
N TRP A 745 -3.41 22.16 23.04
CA TRP A 745 -3.20 22.24 21.58
C TRP A 745 -1.98 21.42 21.11
N GLY A 746 -1.49 20.53 21.98
CA GLY A 746 -0.30 19.71 21.76
C GLY A 746 1.02 20.40 22.11
N PRO A 747 2.13 19.64 22.11
CA PRO A 747 3.47 20.16 22.37
C PRO A 747 3.86 21.19 21.31
N ARG A 748 4.74 22.10 21.70
CA ARG A 748 5.30 23.09 20.77
C ARG A 748 6.26 22.40 19.80
N LEU A 749 6.13 22.69 18.51
CA LEU A 749 7.02 22.12 17.50
C LEU A 749 8.45 22.58 17.73
N SER A 750 9.35 21.63 17.83
CA SER A 750 10.79 21.88 17.74
C SER A 750 11.13 22.46 16.36
N GLY A 751 12.27 23.15 16.27
CA GLY A 751 12.76 23.67 14.98
C GLY A 751 12.94 22.58 13.92
N VAL A 752 13.27 21.35 14.35
CA VAL A 752 13.45 20.21 13.46
C VAL A 752 12.11 19.68 12.94
N GLU A 753 11.11 19.53 13.79
CA GLU A 753 9.76 19.11 13.38
C GLU A 753 9.13 20.12 12.43
N ALA A 754 9.15 21.39 12.82
CA ALA A 754 8.67 22.50 12.00
C ALA A 754 9.35 22.52 10.62
N ALA A 755 10.68 22.36 10.58
CA ALA A 755 11.43 22.26 9.34
C ALA A 755 11.03 21.04 8.51
N ALA A 756 10.88 19.86 9.12
CA ALA A 756 10.51 18.64 8.42
C ALA A 756 9.13 18.76 7.74
N VAL A 757 8.11 19.24 8.46
CA VAL A 757 6.76 19.40 7.88
C VAL A 757 6.68 20.55 6.88
N ALA A 758 7.27 21.72 7.18
CA ALA A 758 7.15 22.89 6.32
C ALA A 758 8.01 22.77 5.06
N LEU A 759 9.28 22.36 5.19
CA LEU A 759 10.16 22.16 4.04
C LEU A 759 9.73 20.92 3.23
N GLY A 760 9.23 19.86 3.86
CA GLY A 760 8.66 18.71 3.15
C GLY A 760 7.51 19.13 2.22
N LEU A 761 6.55 19.88 2.76
CA LEU A 761 5.45 20.45 1.97
C LEU A 761 5.96 21.42 0.89
N ALA A 762 6.92 22.29 1.22
CA ALA A 762 7.48 23.24 0.26
C ALA A 762 8.21 22.54 -0.90
N VAL A 763 9.00 21.50 -0.64
CA VAL A 763 9.69 20.71 -1.66
C VAL A 763 8.69 20.00 -2.57
N TYR A 764 7.64 19.42 -2.00
CA TYR A 764 6.55 18.82 -2.77
C TYR A 764 5.89 19.84 -3.71
N LEU A 765 5.48 20.99 -3.18
CA LEU A 765 4.85 22.07 -3.95
C LEU A 765 5.81 22.64 -5.01
N ALA A 766 7.10 22.77 -4.70
CA ALA A 766 8.11 23.22 -5.65
C ALA A 766 8.28 22.24 -6.81
N ALA A 767 8.37 20.94 -6.52
CA ALA A 767 8.45 19.91 -7.54
C ALA A 767 7.21 19.92 -8.45
N ALA A 768 6.01 20.00 -7.85
CA ALA A 768 4.76 20.14 -8.58
C ALA A 768 4.73 21.40 -9.47
N CYS A 769 5.19 22.55 -8.96
CA CYS A 769 5.31 23.79 -9.73
C CYS A 769 6.28 23.66 -10.90
N VAL A 770 7.45 23.04 -10.72
CA VAL A 770 8.42 22.84 -11.80
C VAL A 770 7.89 21.88 -12.85
N MET A 771 7.22 20.80 -12.44
CA MET A 771 6.53 19.90 -13.37
C MET A 771 5.50 20.68 -14.19
N TRP A 772 4.72 21.56 -13.57
CA TRP A 772 3.78 22.45 -14.26
C TRP A 772 4.43 23.37 -15.29
N MET A 773 5.56 24.02 -14.96
CA MET A 773 6.28 24.88 -15.91
C MET A 773 6.80 24.11 -17.12
N GLY A 774 7.29 22.89 -16.89
CA GLY A 774 7.76 22.01 -17.96
C GLY A 774 6.66 21.56 -18.92
N LEU A 775 5.39 21.65 -18.49
CA LEU A 775 4.21 21.22 -19.26
C LEU A 775 3.60 22.36 -20.09
N SER A 776 3.63 23.62 -19.64
CA SER A 776 3.14 24.77 -20.44
C SER A 776 3.77 26.11 -20.06
N ARG A 777 4.15 26.91 -21.07
CA ARG A 777 4.73 28.27 -20.88
C ARG A 777 3.71 29.35 -20.45
N ARG A 778 2.41 29.02 -20.39
CA ARG A 778 1.30 29.96 -20.14
C ARG A 778 0.55 29.68 -18.83
N ALA A 779 0.97 28.69 -18.04
CA ALA A 779 0.29 28.38 -16.77
C ALA A 779 0.56 29.48 -15.73
N VAL A 780 -0.49 29.83 -14.97
CA VAL A 780 -0.34 30.58 -13.72
C VAL A 780 0.37 29.66 -12.72
N THR A 781 1.68 29.77 -12.62
CA THR A 781 2.49 28.97 -11.70
C THR A 781 2.30 29.46 -10.26
N PRO A 782 1.88 28.61 -9.31
CA PRO A 782 1.63 29.03 -7.94
C PRO A 782 2.93 29.09 -7.11
N TRP A 783 3.95 29.79 -7.60
CA TRP A 783 5.21 29.97 -6.85
C TRP A 783 4.99 30.65 -5.49
N PHE A 784 3.96 31.49 -5.38
CA PHE A 784 3.52 32.07 -4.11
C PHE A 784 3.18 31.00 -3.06
N SER A 785 2.82 29.77 -3.45
CA SER A 785 2.55 28.67 -2.53
C SER A 785 3.82 28.00 -2.01
N VAL A 786 4.88 27.96 -2.81
CA VAL A 786 6.22 27.53 -2.35
C VAL A 786 6.77 28.57 -1.38
N VAL A 787 6.71 29.86 -1.76
CA VAL A 787 7.11 30.97 -0.90
C VAL A 787 6.27 31.02 0.36
N GLY A 788 4.97 30.74 0.28
CA GLY A 788 4.07 30.64 1.43
C GLY A 788 4.46 29.50 2.37
N ALA A 789 4.67 28.28 1.85
CA ALA A 789 5.08 27.13 2.68
C ALA A 789 6.43 27.35 3.37
N VAL A 790 7.42 27.92 2.67
CA VAL A 790 8.73 28.28 3.25
C VAL A 790 8.61 29.47 4.22
N GLY A 791 7.86 30.50 3.84
CA GLY A 791 7.69 31.72 4.63
C GLY A 791 6.91 31.52 5.92
N VAL A 792 6.13 30.44 6.00
CA VAL A 792 5.43 30.01 7.22
C VAL A 792 6.36 29.31 8.21
N LEU A 793 7.55 28.84 7.79
CA LEU A 793 8.50 28.16 8.68
C LEU A 793 8.79 28.93 9.99
N PRO A 794 9.22 30.21 9.99
CA PRO A 794 9.45 30.96 11.23
C PRO A 794 8.18 31.15 12.06
N VAL A 795 6.99 31.10 11.44
CA VAL A 795 5.71 31.21 12.13
C VAL A 795 5.37 29.92 12.87
N VAL A 796 5.68 28.75 12.31
CA VAL A 796 5.29 27.46 12.92
C VAL A 796 6.27 26.95 13.97
N VAL A 797 7.52 27.41 13.95
CA VAL A 797 8.50 27.07 15.00
C VAL A 797 8.00 27.58 16.35
N GLY A 798 7.90 26.69 17.34
CA GLY A 798 7.47 27.03 18.70
C GLY A 798 5.95 27.24 18.87
N LEU A 799 5.15 27.11 17.80
CA LEU A 799 3.69 26.99 17.91
C LEU A 799 3.30 25.59 18.39
N PRO A 800 2.18 25.45 19.13
CA PRO A 800 1.60 24.14 19.44
C PRO A 800 1.27 23.34 18.17
N ALA A 801 1.28 22.01 18.27
CA ALA A 801 1.10 21.10 17.15
C ALA A 801 -0.13 21.37 16.28
N VAL A 802 -1.30 21.53 16.90
CA VAL A 802 -2.55 21.76 16.18
C VAL A 802 -2.53 23.07 15.36
N PRO A 803 -2.28 24.25 15.94
CA PRO A 803 -2.21 25.49 15.18
C PRO A 803 -1.07 25.50 14.17
N ALA A 804 0.10 24.92 14.47
CA ALA A 804 1.20 24.84 13.52
C ALA A 804 0.81 24.08 12.24
N LEU A 805 0.20 22.90 12.40
CA LEU A 805 -0.30 22.11 11.27
C LEU A 805 -1.47 22.80 10.57
N ALA A 806 -2.34 23.51 11.29
CA ALA A 806 -3.43 24.26 10.69
C ALA A 806 -2.93 25.40 9.78
N VAL A 807 -1.88 26.11 10.18
CA VAL A 807 -1.24 27.14 9.34
C VAL A 807 -0.64 26.50 8.07
N LEU A 808 0.03 25.34 8.20
CA LEU A 808 0.56 24.60 7.05
C LEU A 808 -0.54 24.09 6.11
N ALA A 809 -1.65 23.59 6.67
CA ALA A 809 -2.82 23.20 5.89
C ALA A 809 -3.41 24.39 5.13
N GLY A 810 -3.47 25.57 5.76
CA GLY A 810 -3.82 26.82 5.08
C GLY A 810 -2.87 27.12 3.92
N ALA A 811 -1.55 27.08 4.15
CA ALA A 811 -0.55 27.33 3.12
C ALA A 811 -0.65 26.36 1.94
N GLY A 812 -0.91 25.07 2.20
CA GLY A 812 -1.15 24.05 1.18
C GLY A 812 -2.52 24.14 0.50
N ALA A 813 -3.54 24.72 1.15
CA ALA A 813 -4.87 24.89 0.58
C ALA A 813 -4.92 26.03 -0.44
N VAL A 814 -4.17 27.12 -0.23
CA VAL A 814 -4.12 28.27 -1.15
C VAL A 814 -3.80 27.85 -2.61
N PRO A 815 -2.75 27.07 -2.93
CA PRO A 815 -2.52 26.62 -4.32
C PRO A 815 -3.67 25.78 -4.86
N ALA A 816 -4.24 24.89 -4.05
CA ALA A 816 -5.34 24.04 -4.48
C ALA A 816 -6.58 24.87 -4.85
N VAL A 817 -6.92 25.87 -4.04
CA VAL A 817 -8.02 26.81 -4.30
C VAL A 817 -7.73 27.68 -5.52
N VAL A 818 -6.54 28.29 -5.62
CA VAL A 818 -6.17 29.12 -6.78
C VAL A 818 -6.22 28.29 -8.06
N HIS A 819 -5.71 27.06 -8.02
CA HIS A 819 -5.75 26.15 -9.15
C HIS A 819 -7.17 25.68 -9.51
N ALA A 820 -8.07 25.54 -8.52
CA ALA A 820 -9.47 25.20 -8.77
C ALA A 820 -10.32 26.38 -9.29
N VAL A 821 -10.00 27.62 -8.87
CA VAL A 821 -10.84 28.79 -9.12
C VAL A 821 -10.41 29.60 -10.34
N THR A 822 -9.11 29.61 -10.69
CA THR A 822 -8.62 30.46 -11.78
C THR A 822 -9.16 30.02 -13.16
N PRO A 823 -9.71 30.95 -13.96
CA PRO A 823 -10.24 30.67 -15.30
C PRO A 823 -9.20 30.01 -16.22
N ALA A 824 -7.94 30.41 -16.11
CA ALA A 824 -6.83 29.84 -16.87
C ALA A 824 -6.62 28.35 -16.55
N ALA A 825 -6.60 27.98 -15.27
CA ALA A 825 -6.46 26.58 -14.86
C ALA A 825 -7.68 25.73 -15.26
N ARG A 826 -8.90 26.30 -15.18
CA ARG A 826 -10.13 25.63 -15.65
C ARG A 826 -10.15 25.43 -17.16
N ALA A 827 -9.78 26.44 -17.94
CA ALA A 827 -9.71 26.36 -19.39
C ALA A 827 -8.66 25.32 -19.83
N GLN A 828 -7.52 25.29 -19.16
CA GLN A 828 -6.48 24.31 -19.40
C GLN A 828 -6.95 22.88 -19.09
N ARG A 829 -7.59 22.66 -17.92
CA ARG A 829 -8.18 21.36 -17.54
C ARG A 829 -9.18 20.85 -18.57
N ARG A 830 -10.03 21.74 -19.09
CA ARG A 830 -10.98 21.41 -20.16
C ARG A 830 -10.27 21.02 -21.44
N ALA A 831 -9.29 21.83 -21.88
CA ALA A 831 -8.51 21.54 -23.09
C ALA A 831 -7.88 20.15 -23.04
N VAL A 832 -7.29 19.75 -21.91
CA VAL A 832 -6.67 18.43 -21.80
C VAL A 832 -7.67 17.31 -21.61
N HIS A 833 -8.76 17.51 -20.87
CA HIS A 833 -9.81 16.50 -20.85
C HIS A 833 -10.43 16.28 -22.24
N GLU A 834 -10.57 17.33 -23.04
CA GLU A 834 -11.05 17.25 -24.43
C GLU A 834 -10.02 16.57 -25.34
N GLU A 835 -8.74 16.92 -25.23
CA GLU A 835 -7.64 16.35 -26.01
C GLU A 835 -7.40 14.86 -25.68
N VAL A 836 -7.41 14.50 -24.38
CA VAL A 836 -7.35 13.09 -23.92
C VAL A 836 -8.55 12.29 -24.42
N ARG A 837 -9.77 12.87 -24.39
CA ARG A 837 -10.96 12.23 -24.95
C ARG A 837 -10.87 12.06 -26.47
N GLY A 838 -10.32 13.04 -27.18
CA GLY A 838 -10.08 12.99 -28.62
C GLY A 838 -9.14 11.85 -29.02
N VAL A 839 -8.03 11.69 -28.30
CA VAL A 839 -7.06 10.59 -28.54
C VAL A 839 -7.66 9.22 -28.22
N ARG A 840 -8.35 9.07 -27.08
CA ARG A 840 -9.06 7.82 -26.74
C ARG A 840 -10.16 7.48 -27.75
N GLY A 841 -10.86 8.49 -28.29
CA GLY A 841 -11.87 8.30 -29.33
C GLY A 841 -11.30 7.94 -30.71
N ALA A 842 -10.11 8.44 -31.05
CA ALA A 842 -9.41 8.09 -32.29
C ALA A 842 -8.83 6.67 -32.27
N GLY A 843 -8.35 6.19 -31.10
CA GLY A 843 -7.83 4.84 -30.93
C GLY A 843 -8.89 3.72 -30.98
N VAL A 844 -10.18 4.05 -30.86
CA VAL A 844 -11.30 3.09 -30.96
C VAL A 844 -11.84 2.98 -32.41
N ARG A 845 -11.39 3.84 -33.33
CA ARG A 845 -11.79 3.82 -34.76
C ARG A 845 -10.69 3.34 -35.71
N GLY A 846 -9.60 2.77 -35.17
CA GLY A 846 -8.46 2.24 -35.94
C GLY A 846 -8.56 0.74 -36.15
#